data_AF-A0A367YEY0-F1
#
_entry.id   AF-A0A367YEY0-F1
#
_cell.length_a   1.000
_cell.length_b   1.000
_cell.length_c   1.000
_cell.angle_alpha   90.00
_cell.angle_beta   90.00
_cell.angle_gamma   90.00
#
_symmetry.space_group_name_H-M   'P 1'
#
loop_
_entity.id
_entity.type
_entity.pdbx_description
1 polymer ?
#
loop_
_entity_poly.entity_id
_entity_poly.type
_entity_poly.pdbx_seq_one_letter_code
_entity_poly.pdbx_strand_id
1 'polypeptide(L)'
;MTDGPKSLEGRKYPAKKHAQNVLAHLQTKNLTKSKDAVFFISGEDLVLYKYCDQTQPFRQNRYFYYLSGCNIPGSHVLYDTAKDKLVLYLPDVDKEDIMWSGLPLSKEEALEKYDVDEVKYAADVEEDLIQAKKAYTTDVNTFNDKFKSYLVGGDEDFFYALDESRLIKDDYEIELMKHAAKITDNCHHAVMSALPIETKETHIHAEFMYHALRQGAKNQSYDPICCSGETCSTLHWVKNDGDITPEKRSVLIDAGAEWECYASDVTRCFPVNGDWSKEHLEIYNLVLKMQSAAYDLMKPGVDWEVLHLTAHKVLIEGFLQLGIFKSEYSVDELFKAKASARFFPHGLGHVLGMDTHDVAGNANYSDPDPLLCYLRIRRKLQTGMVVTNEPGCYFSPFLLEDVLNNPESAKYINKDVLDKYWYVGGVRIEDDVLITENGYEIFTEITKDPEEISKILSSIYNYHRTTHFAMDEDYDVIVLGTGLTECVLSGILSVEGKKVLHIDRQDFYGGESASLNLSQLYSKFKPSSQKPELKGRDRDWCVDLIPKFLMANGELTNILVSTDVTRYMEFKQIAASYVYRNGRIAKVPSNAKEALASTLMGIFEKRRMKRFLEFIQNYDEENASTHQGFDLDKNTMNEIYSYFGLESGTKDFIGHAMALWSTDDYLNEVARPTYERILLYASSVAKYGKSPYIYPLYGLGELPQGFARLSAIYGGTYMLDTPIDEVLYEGEGADKKFAGVVTKEGKAKAPIVIADPTYFPENVKKTGAKVIRAICILDHPVPGVELDSLQLIIPQNQVGRKHDIYVAVLSDVHCVVPKGYYMAIVSTIIETDAPHVELEPAFKLLGPRIDTLMGIAELYEPIDDGTKNGIYISKSYDASSHFESTTDDVKDIYFRITGKPLELKKRPTAEEEEALQGL
;
A
#
# COMPACT_ATOMS: atom_id res chain seq x y z
N MET A 1 8.26 5.33 -1.94
CA MET A 1 9.12 6.46 -1.49
C MET A 1 9.40 6.23 -0.02
N THR A 2 10.66 6.25 0.40
CA THR A 2 11.14 5.89 1.75
C THR A 2 11.65 7.14 2.46
N ASP A 3 10.85 8.21 2.40
CA ASP A 3 11.15 9.47 3.06
C ASP A 3 10.26 9.48 4.31
N GLY A 4 10.85 9.62 5.50
CA GLY A 4 10.18 9.45 6.79
C GLY A 4 9.00 10.41 7.04
N PRO A 5 8.70 10.79 8.29
CA PRO A 5 7.56 11.68 8.55
C PRO A 5 7.73 13.02 7.83
N LYS A 6 6.74 13.40 6.99
CA LYS A 6 6.75 14.67 6.24
C LYS A 6 6.89 15.90 7.15
N SER A 7 6.37 15.80 8.37
CA SER A 7 6.48 16.83 9.43
C SER A 7 7.92 17.11 9.87
N LEU A 8 8.85 16.19 9.59
CA LEU A 8 10.26 16.31 9.97
C LEU A 8 11.17 16.70 8.78
N GLU A 9 10.62 16.89 7.58
CA GLU A 9 11.40 17.26 6.41
C GLU A 9 12.13 18.61 6.64
N GLY A 10 13.47 18.60 6.49
CA GLY A 10 14.32 19.77 6.75
C GLY A 10 14.60 20.08 8.23
N ARG A 11 14.11 19.26 9.17
CA ARG A 11 14.46 19.35 10.60
C ARG A 11 15.57 18.36 10.93
N LYS A 12 16.46 18.74 11.86
CA LYS A 12 17.47 17.83 12.44
C LYS A 12 16.90 17.16 13.69
N TYR A 13 17.34 15.93 13.94
CA TYR A 13 17.13 15.27 15.23
C TYR A 13 17.72 16.14 16.36
N PRO A 14 16.98 16.44 17.44
CA PRO A 14 17.34 17.47 18.43
C PRO A 14 18.39 16.99 19.46
N ALA A 15 19.48 16.39 18.99
CA ALA A 15 20.54 15.80 19.81
C ALA A 15 21.12 16.78 20.84
N LYS A 16 21.30 18.06 20.46
CA LYS A 16 21.82 19.08 21.37
C LYS A 16 20.89 19.31 22.55
N LYS A 17 19.59 19.37 22.27
CA LYS A 17 18.56 19.57 23.28
C LYS A 17 18.46 18.36 24.22
N HIS A 18 18.57 17.15 23.69
CA HIS A 18 18.64 15.92 24.49
C HIS A 18 19.83 15.92 25.46
N ALA A 19 21.02 16.30 25.01
CA ALA A 19 22.19 16.41 25.87
C ALA A 19 22.00 17.44 27.01
N GLN A 20 21.36 18.57 26.71
CA GLN A 20 20.98 19.57 27.72
C GLN A 20 19.93 19.04 28.70
N ASN A 21 18.98 18.22 28.25
CA ASN A 21 17.98 17.60 29.13
C ASN A 21 18.63 16.62 30.12
N VAL A 22 19.59 15.80 29.66
CA VAL A 22 20.37 14.93 30.57
C VAL A 22 21.09 15.78 31.62
N LEU A 23 21.73 16.88 31.23
CA LEU A 23 22.37 17.79 32.17
C LEU A 23 21.37 18.35 33.19
N ALA A 24 20.18 18.77 32.74
CA ALA A 24 19.13 19.29 33.62
C ALA A 24 18.70 18.25 34.66
N HIS A 25 18.48 17.00 34.27
CA HIS A 25 18.18 15.93 35.22
C HIS A 25 19.34 15.66 36.19
N LEU A 26 20.58 15.64 35.69
CA LEU A 26 21.76 15.47 36.54
C LEU A 26 21.90 16.61 37.56
N GLN A 27 21.58 17.86 37.19
CA GLN A 27 21.57 19.01 38.10
C GLN A 27 20.56 18.84 39.23
N THR A 28 19.36 18.33 38.92
CA THR A 28 18.32 18.07 39.93
C THR A 28 18.74 16.97 40.90
N LYS A 29 19.49 15.98 40.42
CA LYS A 29 19.96 14.85 41.24
C LYS A 29 21.19 15.21 42.06
N ASN A 30 22.19 15.86 41.46
CA ASN A 30 23.46 16.15 42.06
C ASN A 30 24.12 17.41 41.45
N LEU A 31 23.78 18.58 41.99
CA LEU A 31 24.27 19.87 41.52
C LEU A 31 25.81 19.97 41.52
N THR A 32 26.49 19.39 42.50
CA THR A 32 27.97 19.46 42.56
C THR A 32 28.59 18.63 41.44
N LYS A 33 28.06 17.44 41.17
CA LYS A 33 28.53 16.55 40.12
C LYS A 33 28.27 17.11 38.72
N SER A 34 27.12 17.76 38.53
CA SER A 34 26.74 18.38 37.25
C SER A 34 27.64 19.54 36.83
N LYS A 35 28.40 20.13 37.77
CA LYS A 35 29.29 21.24 37.50
C LYS A 35 30.54 20.73 36.79
N ASP A 36 30.78 21.23 35.57
CA ASP A 36 31.92 20.87 34.73
C ASP A 36 31.95 19.37 34.37
N ALA A 37 30.77 18.73 34.27
CA ALA A 37 30.65 17.33 33.85
C ALA A 37 30.93 17.18 32.34
N VAL A 38 31.47 16.03 31.96
CA VAL A 38 31.61 15.63 30.56
C VAL A 38 30.89 14.30 30.38
N PHE A 39 30.02 14.20 29.39
CA PHE A 39 29.35 12.95 29.03
C PHE A 39 30.04 12.37 27.81
N PHE A 40 30.34 11.08 27.83
CA PHE A 40 30.94 10.37 26.70
C PHE A 40 30.25 9.02 26.53
N ILE A 41 29.64 8.80 25.36
CA ILE A 41 29.03 7.51 25.03
C ILE A 41 29.58 7.04 23.68
N SER A 42 30.03 5.81 23.64
CA SER A 42 30.38 5.13 22.38
C SER A 42 29.12 4.51 21.79
N GLY A 43 28.94 4.69 20.48
CA GLY A 43 28.04 3.85 19.72
C GLY A 43 28.56 2.43 19.60
N GLU A 44 27.68 1.53 19.19
CA GLU A 44 28.01 0.15 18.83
C GLU A 44 28.82 0.13 17.52
N ASP A 45 29.59 -0.92 17.32
CA ASP A 45 30.34 -1.17 16.10
C ASP A 45 29.91 -2.50 15.45
N LEU A 46 30.33 -2.72 14.20
CA LEU A 46 30.06 -3.94 13.47
C LEU A 46 30.79 -5.13 14.13
N VAL A 47 30.01 -6.09 14.61
CA VAL A 47 30.55 -7.33 15.21
C VAL A 47 30.39 -8.47 14.23
N LEU A 48 31.48 -9.14 13.86
CA LEU A 48 31.42 -10.34 13.02
C LEU A 48 30.88 -11.55 13.79
N TYR A 49 30.22 -12.45 13.09
CA TYR A 49 29.98 -13.80 13.61
C TYR A 49 31.32 -14.50 13.85
N LYS A 50 31.44 -15.18 14.98
CA LYS A 50 32.69 -15.87 15.34
C LYS A 50 33.07 -16.89 14.26
N TYR A 51 34.28 -16.76 13.71
CA TYR A 51 34.81 -17.59 12.60
C TYR A 51 34.13 -17.40 11.23
N CYS A 52 33.42 -16.29 11.02
CA CYS A 52 32.76 -15.95 9.77
C CYS A 52 33.03 -14.48 9.41
N ASP A 53 33.10 -14.17 8.12
CA ASP A 53 33.27 -12.82 7.57
C ASP A 53 31.95 -12.04 7.45
N GLN A 54 30.85 -12.60 7.97
CA GLN A 54 29.55 -11.93 8.03
C GLN A 54 29.36 -11.14 9.33
N THR A 55 28.74 -9.98 9.20
CA THR A 55 28.40 -9.11 10.33
C THR A 55 27.09 -9.56 10.98
N GLN A 56 27.04 -9.53 12.31
CA GLN A 56 25.80 -9.69 13.08
C GLN A 56 24.84 -8.53 12.77
N PRO A 57 23.51 -8.72 12.90
CA PRO A 57 22.57 -7.62 12.77
C PRO A 57 22.95 -6.46 13.69
N PHE A 58 23.14 -5.28 13.10
CA PHE A 58 23.54 -4.08 13.83
C PHE A 58 22.31 -3.39 14.44
N ARG A 59 22.34 -3.12 15.75
CA ARG A 59 21.47 -2.16 16.42
C ARG A 59 22.34 -1.17 17.19
N GLN A 60 22.00 0.11 17.09
CA GLN A 60 22.73 1.17 17.75
C GLN A 60 22.32 1.30 19.22
N ASN A 61 23.29 1.67 20.07
CA ASN A 61 23.09 1.96 21.48
C ASN A 61 22.10 3.13 21.65
N ARG A 62 21.02 2.93 22.42
CA ARG A 62 19.95 3.94 22.55
C ARG A 62 20.38 5.21 23.24
N TYR A 63 21.27 5.14 24.24
CA TYR A 63 21.79 6.34 24.89
C TYR A 63 22.70 7.13 23.95
N PHE A 64 23.53 6.43 23.15
CA PHE A 64 24.33 7.06 22.12
C PHE A 64 23.45 7.76 21.06
N TYR A 65 22.45 7.05 20.52
CA TYR A 65 21.56 7.61 19.51
C TYR A 65 20.76 8.78 20.08
N TYR A 66 20.25 8.67 21.32
CA TYR A 66 19.51 9.77 21.98
C TYR A 66 20.32 11.07 22.04
N LEU A 67 21.63 10.97 22.28
CA LEU A 67 22.53 12.13 22.37
C LEU A 67 23.11 12.60 21.04
N SER A 68 22.88 11.91 19.93
CA SER A 68 23.56 12.19 18.66
C SER A 68 22.67 12.19 17.41
N GLY A 69 21.57 11.43 17.41
CA GLY A 69 20.79 11.06 16.22
C GLY A 69 21.58 10.22 15.20
N CYS A 70 22.78 9.76 15.55
CA CYS A 70 23.69 9.10 14.62
C CYS A 70 23.49 7.58 14.64
N ASN A 71 23.30 6.97 13.47
CA ASN A 71 23.19 5.52 13.30
C ASN A 71 24.41 4.90 12.60
N ILE A 72 25.53 5.61 12.54
CA ILE A 72 26.76 5.12 11.89
C ILE A 72 27.54 4.27 12.90
N PRO A 73 27.81 2.97 12.60
CA PRO A 73 28.61 2.11 13.48
C PRO A 73 29.98 2.69 13.79
N GLY A 74 30.51 2.46 14.99
CA GLY A 74 31.83 2.92 15.41
C GLY A 74 31.94 4.43 15.71
N SER A 75 30.81 5.15 15.74
CA SER A 75 30.77 6.57 16.10
C SER A 75 30.78 6.78 17.62
N HIS A 76 31.21 7.96 18.08
CA HIS A 76 31.20 8.34 19.51
C HIS A 76 30.61 9.75 19.71
N VAL A 77 30.09 10.05 20.89
CA VAL A 77 29.56 11.38 21.22
C VAL A 77 30.13 11.88 22.54
N LEU A 78 30.52 13.15 22.58
CA LEU A 78 31.00 13.83 23.78
C LEU A 78 30.22 15.13 23.99
N TYR A 79 29.70 15.33 25.20
CA TYR A 79 29.09 16.59 25.62
C TYR A 79 29.86 17.22 26.77
N ASP A 80 30.48 18.36 26.51
CA ASP A 80 31.10 19.22 27.53
C ASP A 80 30.04 20.17 28.08
N THR A 81 29.56 19.89 29.29
CA THR A 81 28.45 20.62 29.92
C THR A 81 28.85 22.05 30.32
N ALA A 82 30.13 22.30 30.61
CA ALA A 82 30.60 23.64 30.99
C ALA A 82 30.64 24.59 29.79
N LYS A 83 31.01 24.04 28.63
CA LYS A 83 31.07 24.80 27.37
C LYS A 83 29.76 24.79 26.61
N ASP A 84 28.79 23.99 27.06
CA ASP A 84 27.61 23.59 26.29
C ASP A 84 28.03 23.23 24.86
N LYS A 85 28.87 22.20 24.70
CA LYS A 85 29.44 21.80 23.41
C LYS A 85 29.30 20.29 23.18
N LEU A 86 28.61 19.91 22.09
CA LEU A 86 28.35 18.55 21.68
C LEU A 86 29.21 18.21 20.45
N VAL A 87 30.01 17.16 20.57
CA VAL A 87 30.96 16.71 19.54
C VAL A 87 30.58 15.29 19.11
N LEU A 88 30.40 15.09 17.80
CA LEU A 88 30.25 13.76 17.19
C LEU A 88 31.58 13.32 16.60
N TYR A 89 31.99 12.09 16.89
CA TYR A 89 33.17 11.46 16.30
C TYR A 89 32.71 10.39 15.32
N LEU A 90 33.04 10.56 14.04
CA LEU A 90 32.82 9.54 13.01
C LEU A 90 33.96 8.51 13.02
N PRO A 91 33.76 7.31 12.48
CA PRO A 91 34.86 6.36 12.25
C PRO A 91 35.97 6.98 11.41
N ASP A 92 37.22 6.57 11.67
CA ASP A 92 38.36 6.98 10.86
C ASP A 92 38.20 6.46 9.43
N VAL A 93 38.57 7.27 8.44
CA VAL A 93 38.43 6.90 7.02
C VAL A 93 39.50 5.89 6.60
N ASP A 94 39.10 4.65 6.36
CA ASP A 94 39.95 3.59 5.81
C ASP A 94 39.80 3.49 4.28
N LYS A 95 40.94 3.43 3.56
CA LYS A 95 40.97 3.27 2.11
C LYS A 95 40.47 1.91 1.67
N GLU A 96 40.70 0.85 2.45
CA GLU A 96 40.19 -0.48 2.13
C GLU A 96 38.67 -0.51 2.30
N ASP A 97 38.13 0.10 3.36
CA ASP A 97 36.67 0.20 3.54
C ASP A 97 36.00 1.03 2.45
N ILE A 98 36.62 2.13 1.99
CA ILE A 98 36.10 2.88 0.82
C ILE A 98 35.97 1.98 -0.42
N MET A 99 36.94 1.09 -0.64
CA MET A 99 36.93 0.17 -1.78
C MET A 99 35.78 -0.85 -1.69
N TRP A 100 35.41 -1.30 -0.49
CA TRP A 100 34.40 -2.34 -0.27
C TRP A 100 32.98 -1.80 -0.01
N SER A 101 32.88 -0.69 0.71
CA SER A 101 31.64 -0.16 1.30
C SER A 101 31.23 1.20 0.73
N GLY A 102 32.09 1.84 -0.07
CA GLY A 102 31.87 3.16 -0.66
C GLY A 102 32.38 4.31 0.23
N LEU A 103 32.19 5.55 -0.23
CA LEU A 103 32.66 6.73 0.51
C LEU A 103 31.84 6.92 1.81
N PRO A 104 32.49 7.01 2.98
CA PRO A 104 31.80 7.33 4.22
C PRO A 104 31.33 8.79 4.22
N LEU A 105 30.41 9.11 5.13
CA LEU A 105 29.93 10.47 5.35
C LEU A 105 31.10 11.40 5.73
N SER A 106 31.25 12.52 5.02
CA SER A 106 32.25 13.52 5.37
C SER A 106 31.87 14.31 6.64
N LYS A 107 32.85 15.00 7.25
CA LYS A 107 32.59 15.82 8.44
C LYS A 107 31.64 16.98 8.14
N GLU A 108 31.77 17.57 6.95
CA GLU A 108 30.90 18.65 6.48
C GLU A 108 29.46 18.16 6.28
N GLU A 109 29.27 17.02 5.62
CA GLU A 109 27.93 16.43 5.45
C GLU A 109 27.32 16.00 6.79
N ALA A 110 28.14 15.50 7.72
CA ALA A 110 27.69 15.16 9.07
C ALA A 110 27.26 16.39 9.89
N LEU A 111 27.99 17.51 9.78
CA LEU A 111 27.61 18.80 10.35
C LEU A 111 26.30 19.33 9.76
N GLU A 112 26.04 19.08 8.47
CA GLU A 112 24.76 19.42 7.83
C GLU A 112 23.62 18.49 8.26
N LYS A 113 23.91 17.22 8.57
CA LYS A 113 22.90 16.20 8.92
C LYS A 113 22.53 16.16 10.40
N TYR A 114 23.52 16.19 11.30
CA TYR A 114 23.32 16.00 12.74
C TYR A 114 23.31 17.32 13.50
N ASP A 115 22.59 17.37 14.63
CA ASP A 115 22.49 18.54 15.50
C ASP A 115 23.62 18.57 16.54
N VAL A 116 24.83 18.85 16.06
CA VAL A 116 26.06 18.88 16.86
C VAL A 116 26.89 20.13 16.56
N ASP A 117 27.73 20.56 17.50
CA ASP A 117 28.54 21.78 17.35
C ASP A 117 29.85 21.52 16.58
N GLU A 118 30.35 20.28 16.62
CA GLU A 118 31.60 19.89 15.97
C GLU A 118 31.55 18.41 15.56
N VAL A 119 32.16 18.10 14.41
CA VAL A 119 32.39 16.72 13.97
C VAL A 119 33.90 16.48 13.86
N LYS A 120 34.35 15.39 14.48
CA LYS A 120 35.74 14.91 14.48
C LYS A 120 35.80 13.44 14.03
N TYR A 121 37.00 12.87 13.94
CA TYR A 121 37.15 11.43 13.71
C TYR A 121 37.52 10.70 15.01
N ALA A 122 37.31 9.38 15.05
CA ALA A 122 37.55 8.54 16.23
C ALA A 122 38.99 8.62 16.77
N ALA A 123 39.98 8.91 15.90
CA ALA A 123 41.36 9.17 16.31
C ALA A 123 41.52 10.36 17.29
N ASP A 124 40.61 11.35 17.25
CA ASP A 124 40.69 12.57 18.07
C ASP A 124 40.10 12.36 19.49
N VAL A 125 39.41 11.23 19.74
CA VAL A 125 38.68 10.97 21.00
C VAL A 125 39.63 10.97 22.22
N GLU A 126 40.80 10.33 22.10
CA GLU A 126 41.72 10.21 23.24
C GLU A 126 42.23 11.58 23.70
N GLU A 127 42.58 12.45 22.76
CA GLU A 127 43.06 13.80 23.07
C GLU A 127 41.99 14.62 23.81
N ASP A 128 40.74 14.57 23.34
CA ASP A 128 39.64 15.29 23.98
C ASP A 128 39.31 14.75 25.38
N LEU A 129 39.38 13.42 25.58
CA LEU A 129 39.17 12.80 26.90
C LEU A 129 40.30 13.14 27.88
N ILE A 130 41.56 13.26 27.42
CA ILE A 130 42.67 13.75 28.24
C ILE A 130 42.40 15.18 28.72
N GLN A 131 41.91 16.05 27.84
CA GLN A 131 41.56 17.44 28.18
C GLN A 131 40.39 17.50 29.18
N ALA A 132 39.39 16.64 29.02
CA ALA A 132 38.26 16.51 29.95
C ALA A 132 38.66 15.96 31.33
N LYS A 133 39.80 15.24 31.43
CA LYS A 133 40.30 14.49 32.61
C LYS A 133 39.44 13.30 33.00
N LYS A 134 38.12 13.47 33.14
CA LYS A 134 37.15 12.42 33.42
C LYS A 134 35.83 12.69 32.70
N ALA A 135 35.26 11.67 32.07
CA ALA A 135 33.94 11.70 31.44
C ALA A 135 33.05 10.58 31.97
N TYR A 136 31.77 10.89 32.21
CA TYR A 136 30.75 9.91 32.58
C TYR A 136 30.29 9.13 31.35
N THR A 137 30.13 7.83 31.51
CA THR A 137 29.63 6.93 30.48
C THR A 137 28.65 5.92 31.08
N THR A 138 27.95 5.14 30.26
CA THR A 138 27.11 4.05 30.75
C THR A 138 27.97 2.95 31.36
N ASP A 139 28.76 2.27 30.53
CA ASP A 139 29.55 1.11 30.90
C ASP A 139 30.89 1.13 30.15
N VAL A 140 31.91 0.52 30.75
CA VAL A 140 33.18 0.24 30.04
C VAL A 140 33.02 -1.11 29.33
N ASN A 141 33.04 -1.07 28.01
CA ASN A 141 32.82 -2.21 27.13
C ASN A 141 33.89 -2.29 26.03
N THR A 142 33.74 -3.25 25.12
CA THR A 142 34.70 -3.51 24.04
C THR A 142 34.98 -2.29 23.15
N PHE A 143 34.03 -1.37 23.01
CA PHE A 143 34.13 -0.21 22.11
C PHE A 143 34.79 1.01 22.77
N ASN A 144 34.87 1.05 24.10
CA ASN A 144 35.47 2.17 24.86
C ASN A 144 36.54 1.75 25.88
N ASP A 145 36.89 0.47 26.01
CA ASP A 145 37.91 -0.02 26.96
C ASP A 145 39.28 0.66 26.77
N LYS A 146 39.62 1.02 25.52
CA LYS A 146 40.83 1.80 25.22
C LYS A 146 40.90 3.15 25.94
N PHE A 147 39.76 3.70 26.34
CA PHE A 147 39.63 4.98 27.04
C PHE A 147 39.35 4.85 28.54
N LYS A 148 39.29 3.62 29.09
CA LYS A 148 38.79 3.37 30.46
C LYS A 148 39.44 4.21 31.57
N SER A 149 40.69 4.62 31.41
CA SER A 149 41.40 5.47 32.38
C SER A 149 40.79 6.86 32.55
N TYR A 150 40.05 7.32 31.55
CA TYR A 150 39.38 8.63 31.52
C TYR A 150 37.87 8.52 31.76
N LEU A 151 37.31 7.30 31.89
CA LEU A 151 35.87 7.09 31.99
C LEU A 151 35.43 6.78 33.41
N VAL A 152 34.23 7.25 33.75
CA VAL A 152 33.48 6.90 34.95
C VAL A 152 32.22 6.18 34.49
N GLY A 153 32.29 4.86 34.38
CA GLY A 153 31.15 4.01 34.03
C GLY A 153 30.31 3.65 35.26
N GLY A 154 29.02 3.41 35.06
CA GLY A 154 28.13 2.90 36.09
C GLY A 154 27.68 3.92 37.12
N ASP A 155 27.81 5.23 36.85
CA ASP A 155 27.42 6.26 37.81
C ASP A 155 25.89 6.35 37.93
N GLU A 156 25.37 6.11 39.14
CA GLU A 156 23.92 6.05 39.41
C GLU A 156 23.19 7.37 39.10
N ASP A 157 23.81 8.52 39.36
CA ASP A 157 23.19 9.83 39.09
C ASP A 157 23.14 10.12 37.59
N PHE A 158 24.17 9.71 36.85
CA PHE A 158 24.22 9.86 35.40
C PHE A 158 23.23 8.90 34.70
N PHE A 159 23.15 7.64 35.13
CA PHE A 159 22.13 6.72 34.63
C PHE A 159 20.71 7.22 34.90
N TYR A 160 20.44 7.70 36.12
CA TYR A 160 19.17 8.34 36.43
C TYR A 160 18.85 9.50 35.47
N ALA A 161 19.85 10.33 35.17
CA ALA A 161 19.67 11.47 34.27
C ALA A 161 19.40 11.06 32.81
N LEU A 162 20.08 10.01 32.32
CA LEU A 162 19.84 9.42 31.00
C LEU A 162 18.43 8.81 30.94
N ASP A 163 18.04 8.04 31.94
CA ASP A 163 16.73 7.39 31.98
C ASP A 163 15.60 8.39 31.99
N GLU A 164 15.62 9.35 32.94
CA GLU A 164 14.55 10.33 33.07
C GLU A 164 14.45 11.25 31.85
N SER A 165 15.56 11.53 31.16
CA SER A 165 15.54 12.35 29.94
C SER A 165 14.74 11.72 28.80
N ARG A 166 14.72 10.38 28.72
CA ARG A 166 13.96 9.62 27.72
C ARG A 166 12.50 9.41 28.08
N LEU A 167 12.05 9.76 29.28
CA LEU A 167 10.68 9.51 29.72
C LEU A 167 9.64 10.36 28.97
N ILE A 168 9.96 11.63 28.74
CA ILE A 168 9.06 12.62 28.11
C ILE A 168 9.56 12.86 26.69
N LYS A 169 8.73 12.52 25.71
CA LYS A 169 9.08 12.65 24.29
C LYS A 169 8.87 14.08 23.81
N ASP A 170 9.83 14.57 23.02
CA ASP A 170 9.63 15.82 22.29
C ASP A 170 8.83 15.63 20.99
N ASP A 171 8.55 16.72 20.29
CA ASP A 171 7.74 16.68 19.07
C ASP A 171 8.43 15.93 17.92
N TYR A 172 9.76 15.92 17.87
CA TYR A 172 10.50 15.15 16.86
C TYR A 172 10.38 13.65 17.14
N GLU A 173 10.56 13.24 18.39
CA GLU A 173 10.41 11.86 18.83
C GLU A 173 9.00 11.33 18.60
N ILE A 174 7.98 12.11 18.96
CA ILE A 174 6.56 11.76 18.77
C ILE A 174 6.25 11.50 17.29
N GLU A 175 6.76 12.32 16.37
CA GLU A 175 6.50 12.13 14.94
C GLU A 175 7.19 10.87 14.37
N LEU A 176 8.38 10.51 14.88
CA LEU A 176 9.02 9.23 14.52
C LEU A 176 8.18 8.03 15.02
N MET A 177 7.69 8.11 16.27
CA MET A 177 6.85 7.05 16.86
C MET A 177 5.52 6.90 16.14
N LYS A 178 4.84 8.02 15.80
CA LYS A 178 3.61 8.00 14.99
C LYS A 178 3.82 7.34 13.63
N HIS A 179 4.98 7.58 13.02
CA HIS A 179 5.32 6.95 11.76
C HIS A 179 5.59 5.44 11.90
N ALA A 180 6.32 5.02 12.94
CA ALA A 180 6.51 3.61 13.27
C ALA A 180 5.17 2.90 13.54
N ALA A 181 4.26 3.53 14.31
CA ALA A 181 2.91 3.04 14.56
C ALA A 181 2.10 2.92 13.27
N LYS A 182 2.16 3.91 12.37
CA LYS A 182 1.46 3.85 11.08
C LYS A 182 1.95 2.70 10.19
N ILE A 183 3.27 2.46 10.15
CA ILE A 183 3.83 1.31 9.44
C ILE A 183 3.31 0.02 10.07
N THR A 184 3.26 -0.04 11.39
CA THR A 184 2.77 -1.19 12.17
C THR A 184 1.31 -1.49 11.89
N ASP A 185 0.44 -0.47 11.87
CA ASP A 185 -0.97 -0.62 11.51
C ASP A 185 -1.14 -1.25 10.13
N ASN A 186 -0.37 -0.74 9.14
CA ASN A 186 -0.39 -1.28 7.78
C ASN A 186 0.06 -2.75 7.75
N CYS A 187 1.06 -3.11 8.55
CA CYS A 187 1.54 -4.50 8.66
C CYS A 187 0.49 -5.41 9.32
N HIS A 188 -0.13 -5.01 10.42
CA HIS A 188 -1.21 -5.78 11.07
C HIS A 188 -2.41 -5.95 10.13
N HIS A 189 -2.80 -4.90 9.42
CA HIS A 189 -3.87 -4.98 8.42
C HIS A 189 -3.52 -5.97 7.29
N ALA A 190 -2.27 -5.96 6.82
CA ALA A 190 -1.82 -6.89 5.80
C ALA A 190 -1.84 -8.34 6.29
N VAL A 191 -1.39 -8.59 7.53
CA VAL A 191 -1.47 -9.92 8.16
C VAL A 191 -2.91 -10.38 8.29
N MET A 192 -3.82 -9.55 8.81
CA MET A 192 -5.26 -9.87 8.85
C MET A 192 -5.80 -10.18 7.46
N SER A 193 -5.34 -9.43 6.45
CA SER A 193 -5.78 -9.63 5.06
C SER A 193 -5.26 -10.93 4.45
N ALA A 194 -4.04 -11.35 4.77
CA ALA A 194 -3.45 -12.57 4.24
C ALA A 194 -3.93 -13.83 4.98
N LEU A 195 -4.32 -13.70 6.26
CA LEU A 195 -4.59 -14.84 7.16
C LEU A 195 -5.43 -15.97 6.54
N PRO A 196 -6.50 -15.72 5.75
CA PRO A 196 -7.33 -16.81 5.22
C PRO A 196 -6.61 -17.81 4.29
N ILE A 197 -5.45 -17.47 3.73
CA ILE A 197 -4.59 -18.40 2.95
C ILE A 197 -3.38 -18.91 3.73
N GLU A 198 -3.12 -18.34 4.90
CA GLU A 198 -1.94 -18.70 5.67
C GLU A 198 -2.20 -19.92 6.54
N THR A 199 -1.32 -20.90 6.39
CA THR A 199 -1.42 -22.19 7.07
C THR A 199 -0.43 -22.32 8.22
N LYS A 200 0.44 -21.32 8.44
CA LYS A 200 1.50 -21.36 9.45
C LYS A 200 1.75 -20.01 10.09
N GLU A 201 2.12 -20.04 11.36
CA GLU A 201 2.61 -18.88 12.12
C GLU A 201 3.80 -18.19 11.41
N THR A 202 4.65 -18.96 10.71
CA THR A 202 5.79 -18.39 9.96
C THR A 202 5.35 -17.48 8.81
N HIS A 203 4.16 -17.72 8.26
CA HIS A 203 3.68 -16.94 7.13
C HIS A 203 3.19 -15.57 7.58
N ILE A 204 2.43 -15.50 8.67
CA ILE A 204 2.00 -14.22 9.25
C ILE A 204 3.20 -13.40 9.75
N HIS A 205 4.23 -14.06 10.31
CA HIS A 205 5.52 -13.43 10.59
C HIS A 205 6.12 -12.83 9.31
N ALA A 206 6.23 -13.63 8.23
CA ALA A 206 6.81 -13.18 6.97
C ALA A 206 6.04 -12.00 6.36
N GLU A 207 4.71 -12.02 6.44
CA GLU A 207 3.84 -10.96 5.93
C GLU A 207 4.09 -9.64 6.68
N PHE A 208 4.13 -9.68 8.02
CA PHE A 208 4.46 -8.50 8.83
C PHE A 208 5.83 -7.91 8.45
N MET A 209 6.85 -8.77 8.39
CA MET A 209 8.23 -8.38 8.07
C MET A 209 8.35 -7.79 6.66
N TYR A 210 7.68 -8.39 5.69
CA TYR A 210 7.66 -7.94 4.30
C TYR A 210 7.10 -6.52 4.18
N HIS A 211 5.94 -6.26 4.79
CA HIS A 211 5.30 -4.94 4.71
C HIS A 211 6.05 -3.88 5.50
N ALA A 212 6.67 -4.22 6.62
CA ALA A 212 7.52 -3.29 7.37
C ALA A 212 8.73 -2.85 6.51
N LEU A 213 9.44 -3.83 5.95
CA LEU A 213 10.62 -3.57 5.11
C LEU A 213 10.26 -2.79 3.83
N ARG A 214 9.12 -3.12 3.20
CA ARG A 214 8.64 -2.44 1.98
C ARG A 214 8.34 -0.96 2.22
N GLN A 215 7.97 -0.59 3.44
CA GLN A 215 7.73 0.79 3.87
C GLN A 215 9.01 1.48 4.41
N GLY A 216 10.13 0.77 4.47
CA GLY A 216 11.44 1.30 4.87
C GLY A 216 11.83 1.02 6.31
N ALA A 217 10.94 0.45 7.13
CA ALA A 217 11.25 -0.03 8.48
C ALA A 217 12.08 -1.32 8.38
N LYS A 218 13.40 -1.17 8.31
CA LYS A 218 14.35 -2.28 8.13
C LYS A 218 14.41 -3.21 9.34
N ASN A 219 14.16 -2.65 10.52
CA ASN A 219 14.19 -3.35 11.79
C ASN A 219 12.78 -3.36 12.40
N GLN A 220 12.58 -4.29 13.33
CA GLN A 220 11.39 -4.40 14.15
C GLN A 220 11.77 -4.02 15.57
N SER A 221 10.79 -3.53 16.33
CA SER A 221 10.98 -3.19 17.74
C SER A 221 11.54 -4.39 18.52
N TYR A 222 10.99 -5.57 18.22
CA TYR A 222 11.32 -6.90 18.75
C TYR A 222 10.96 -7.98 17.71
N ASP A 223 11.33 -9.23 17.97
CA ASP A 223 10.98 -10.37 17.11
C ASP A 223 9.46 -10.62 17.15
N PRO A 224 8.74 -10.56 16.02
CA PRO A 224 7.28 -10.75 16.00
C PRO A 224 6.86 -12.04 16.71
N ILE A 225 5.85 -11.94 17.57
CA ILE A 225 5.25 -13.07 18.28
C ILE A 225 3.96 -13.44 17.55
N CYS A 226 3.96 -14.60 16.91
CA CYS A 226 2.88 -15.08 16.04
C CYS A 226 2.40 -16.44 16.55
N CYS A 227 1.22 -16.47 17.14
CA CYS A 227 0.69 -17.68 17.80
C CYS A 227 -0.74 -17.98 17.38
N SER A 228 -1.16 -19.23 17.58
CA SER A 228 -2.47 -19.73 17.16
C SER A 228 -3.07 -20.71 18.17
N GLY A 229 -4.35 -20.51 18.51
CA GLY A 229 -5.07 -21.31 19.50
C GLY A 229 -4.38 -21.34 20.87
N GLU A 230 -4.14 -22.52 21.41
CA GLU A 230 -3.62 -22.68 22.77
C GLU A 230 -2.24 -22.06 22.99
N THR A 231 -1.42 -21.92 21.93
CA THR A 231 -0.08 -21.30 22.04
C THR A 231 -0.15 -19.80 22.31
N CYS A 232 -1.29 -19.15 22.04
CA CYS A 232 -1.57 -17.77 22.44
C CYS A 232 -1.52 -17.58 23.97
N SER A 233 -1.54 -18.67 24.76
CA SER A 233 -1.31 -18.62 26.20
C SER A 233 0.16 -18.36 26.62
N THR A 234 1.10 -18.29 25.66
CA THR A 234 2.54 -18.07 25.89
C THR A 234 2.96 -16.68 25.45
N LEU A 235 3.44 -15.86 26.40
CA LEU A 235 3.73 -14.44 26.17
C LEU A 235 4.81 -14.16 25.11
N HIS A 236 5.84 -15.00 24.97
CA HIS A 236 6.95 -14.80 24.01
C HIS A 236 7.07 -15.99 23.05
N TRP A 237 5.99 -16.33 22.35
CA TRP A 237 5.98 -17.40 21.35
C TRP A 237 6.69 -16.96 20.05
N VAL A 238 8.02 -16.87 20.07
CA VAL A 238 8.85 -16.45 18.92
C VAL A 238 9.24 -17.60 17.99
N LYS A 239 8.89 -18.84 18.36
CA LYS A 239 9.16 -20.02 17.52
C LYS A 239 8.43 -19.91 16.19
N ASN A 240 7.22 -19.33 16.20
CA ASN A 240 6.43 -18.94 15.04
C ASN A 240 6.30 -20.05 13.99
N ASP A 241 6.28 -21.34 14.36
CA ASP A 241 6.30 -22.46 13.41
C ASP A 241 5.12 -23.41 13.55
N GLY A 242 4.11 -23.04 14.36
CA GLY A 242 2.88 -23.79 14.50
C GLY A 242 1.99 -23.68 13.28
N ASP A 243 1.23 -24.74 13.01
CA ASP A 243 0.20 -24.74 11.97
C ASP A 243 -0.98 -23.85 12.40
N ILE A 244 -1.54 -23.08 11.47
CA ILE A 244 -2.79 -22.35 11.66
C ILE A 244 -3.90 -23.21 11.05
N THR A 245 -4.80 -23.71 11.89
CA THR A 245 -5.90 -24.58 11.46
C THR A 245 -7.25 -24.09 11.97
N PRO A 246 -8.37 -24.44 11.31
CA PRO A 246 -9.71 -24.06 11.78
C PRO A 246 -10.00 -24.51 13.22
N GLU A 247 -9.42 -25.63 13.66
CA GLU A 247 -9.59 -26.16 15.03
C GLU A 247 -8.96 -25.26 16.09
N LYS A 248 -7.91 -24.51 15.74
CA LYS A 248 -7.24 -23.56 16.65
C LYS A 248 -8.02 -22.28 16.90
N ARG A 249 -9.07 -22.01 16.09
CA ARG A 249 -10.04 -20.91 16.23
C ARG A 249 -9.51 -19.49 16.11
N SER A 250 -8.34 -19.16 16.64
CA SER A 250 -7.81 -17.80 16.64
C SER A 250 -6.29 -17.74 16.42
N VAL A 251 -5.86 -16.53 16.09
CA VAL A 251 -4.46 -16.12 15.98
C VAL A 251 -4.26 -14.87 16.82
N LEU A 252 -3.06 -14.73 17.37
CA LEU A 252 -2.58 -13.52 18.00
C LEU A 252 -1.23 -13.16 17.38
N ILE A 253 -1.13 -11.91 16.96
CA ILE A 253 0.12 -11.28 16.52
C ILE A 253 0.45 -10.13 17.45
N ASP A 254 1.64 -10.17 18.01
CA ASP A 254 2.24 -9.12 18.83
C ASP A 254 3.54 -8.71 18.12
N ALA A 255 3.49 -7.55 17.46
CA ALA A 255 4.56 -7.07 16.61
C ALA A 255 4.50 -5.55 16.40
N GLY A 256 5.68 -4.92 16.39
CA GLY A 256 5.85 -3.50 16.12
C GLY A 256 7.04 -3.21 15.20
N ALA A 257 6.88 -2.25 14.28
CA ALA A 257 7.94 -1.75 13.43
C ALA A 257 8.85 -0.76 14.17
N GLU A 258 10.12 -0.72 13.80
CA GLU A 258 11.06 0.31 14.27
C GLU A 258 11.37 1.29 13.14
N TRP A 259 11.24 2.58 13.42
CA TRP A 259 11.68 3.64 12.53
C TRP A 259 12.76 4.50 13.19
N GLU A 260 13.97 4.52 12.62
CA GLU A 260 15.09 5.34 13.12
C GLU A 260 15.34 5.17 14.64
N CYS A 261 15.35 3.92 15.11
CA CYS A 261 15.48 3.54 16.53
C CYS A 261 14.29 3.90 17.43
N TYR A 262 13.15 4.36 16.90
CA TYR A 262 11.90 4.55 17.65
C TYR A 262 10.93 3.41 17.36
N ALA A 263 10.40 2.82 18.43
CA ALA A 263 9.57 1.64 18.44
C ALA A 263 8.09 1.98 18.46
N SER A 264 7.30 1.15 17.80
CA SER A 264 5.88 0.90 18.11
C SER A 264 5.70 -0.47 18.75
N ASP A 265 4.54 -0.70 19.37
CA ASP A 265 4.18 -1.98 19.98
C ASP A 265 2.67 -2.26 19.89
N VAL A 266 2.29 -3.28 19.12
CA VAL A 266 0.88 -3.58 18.86
C VAL A 266 0.63 -5.07 18.89
N THR A 267 -0.33 -5.46 19.73
CA THR A 267 -0.95 -6.78 19.73
C THR A 267 -2.37 -6.71 19.17
N ARG A 268 -2.67 -7.63 18.24
CA ARG A 268 -4.05 -7.94 17.80
C ARG A 268 -4.30 -9.43 17.84
N CYS A 269 -5.52 -9.79 18.24
CA CYS A 269 -6.03 -11.15 18.24
C CYS A 269 -7.30 -11.22 17.39
N PHE A 270 -7.44 -12.26 16.58
CA PHE A 270 -8.54 -12.39 15.62
C PHE A 270 -8.81 -13.86 15.25
N PRO A 271 -10.05 -14.20 14.82
CA PRO A 271 -10.41 -15.58 14.49
C PRO A 271 -9.75 -16.04 13.20
N VAL A 272 -9.37 -17.32 13.10
CA VAL A 272 -8.70 -17.88 11.91
C VAL A 272 -9.54 -17.74 10.63
N ASN A 273 -10.86 -17.86 10.75
CA ASN A 273 -11.79 -17.92 9.62
C ASN A 273 -12.77 -16.73 9.55
N GLY A 274 -12.56 -15.69 10.36
CA GLY A 274 -13.48 -14.56 10.47
C GLY A 274 -14.65 -14.76 11.44
N ASP A 275 -14.94 -15.99 11.87
CA ASP A 275 -16.02 -16.29 12.82
C ASP A 275 -15.49 -16.45 14.25
N TRP A 276 -15.93 -15.59 15.16
CA TRP A 276 -15.63 -15.78 16.57
C TRP A 276 -16.41 -16.96 17.16
N SER A 277 -15.72 -17.84 17.86
CA SER A 277 -16.41 -18.75 18.77
C SER A 277 -16.95 -17.98 19.98
N LYS A 278 -17.99 -18.53 20.61
CA LYS A 278 -18.65 -17.89 21.75
C LYS A 278 -17.66 -17.57 22.87
N GLU A 279 -16.91 -18.57 23.35
CA GLU A 279 -16.01 -18.41 24.48
C GLU A 279 -14.85 -17.45 24.14
N HIS A 280 -14.35 -17.47 22.90
CA HIS A 280 -13.29 -16.55 22.49
C HIS A 280 -13.81 -15.11 22.41
N LEU A 281 -15.01 -14.88 21.87
CA LEU A 281 -15.62 -13.55 21.82
C LEU A 281 -15.90 -12.99 23.21
N GLU A 282 -16.36 -13.85 24.14
CA GLU A 282 -16.57 -13.47 25.54
C GLU A 282 -15.28 -12.95 26.20
N ILE A 283 -14.16 -13.65 26.00
CA ILE A 283 -12.86 -13.23 26.54
C ILE A 283 -12.31 -12.02 25.80
N TYR A 284 -12.45 -11.95 24.48
CA TYR A 284 -12.03 -10.80 23.68
C TYR A 284 -12.72 -9.51 24.13
N ASN A 285 -14.05 -9.55 24.28
CA ASN A 285 -14.83 -8.42 24.78
C ASN A 285 -14.47 -8.05 26.23
N LEU A 286 -14.11 -9.04 27.06
CA LEU A 286 -13.64 -8.77 28.41
C LEU A 286 -12.29 -8.04 28.41
N VAL A 287 -11.34 -8.44 27.57
CA VAL A 287 -10.05 -7.76 27.41
C VAL A 287 -10.24 -6.34 26.84
N LEU A 288 -11.11 -6.16 25.85
CA LEU A 288 -11.50 -4.81 25.38
C LEU A 288 -12.06 -3.94 26.50
N LYS A 289 -12.90 -4.51 27.37
CA LYS A 289 -13.45 -3.80 28.54
C LYS A 289 -12.37 -3.43 29.54
N MET A 290 -11.39 -4.32 29.78
CA MET A 290 -10.22 -4.02 30.63
C MET A 290 -9.42 -2.85 30.05
N GLN A 291 -9.20 -2.84 28.73
CA GLN A 291 -8.45 -1.77 28.04
C GLN A 291 -9.18 -0.43 28.14
N SER A 292 -10.49 -0.45 27.89
CA SER A 292 -11.37 0.72 27.97
C SER A 292 -11.41 1.32 29.37
N ALA A 293 -11.50 0.47 30.41
CA ALA A 293 -11.48 0.95 31.79
C ALA A 293 -10.15 1.60 32.19
N ALA A 294 -9.03 1.16 31.60
CA ALA A 294 -7.74 1.82 31.79
C ALA A 294 -7.71 3.20 31.09
N TYR A 295 -8.24 3.30 29.87
CA TYR A 295 -8.35 4.56 29.13
C TYR A 295 -9.18 5.62 29.88
N ASP A 296 -10.31 5.24 30.46
CA ASP A 296 -11.18 6.15 31.21
C ASP A 296 -10.47 6.85 32.39
N LEU A 297 -9.39 6.26 32.89
CA LEU A 297 -8.58 6.79 33.98
C LEU A 297 -7.28 7.47 33.49
N MET A 298 -6.93 7.32 32.22
CA MET A 298 -5.62 7.68 31.70
C MET A 298 -5.49 9.19 31.47
N LYS A 299 -4.74 9.86 32.35
CA LYS A 299 -4.42 11.29 32.25
C LYS A 299 -3.22 11.64 33.16
N PRO A 300 -2.60 12.81 32.98
CA PRO A 300 -1.53 13.26 33.86
C PRO A 300 -1.91 13.23 35.35
N GLY A 301 -0.96 12.81 36.19
CA GLY A 301 -1.07 12.77 37.64
C GLY A 301 -1.70 11.51 38.23
N VAL A 302 -2.24 10.61 37.40
CA VAL A 302 -2.78 9.32 37.85
C VAL A 302 -1.66 8.29 38.00
N ASP A 303 -1.66 7.54 39.11
CA ASP A 303 -0.73 6.44 39.34
C ASP A 303 -1.03 5.25 38.43
N TRP A 304 -0.03 4.75 37.70
CA TRP A 304 -0.21 3.60 36.77
C TRP A 304 -0.76 2.35 37.47
N GLU A 305 -0.37 2.14 38.73
CA GLU A 305 -0.90 1.07 39.58
C GLU A 305 -2.44 1.10 39.67
N VAL A 306 -3.07 2.28 39.66
CA VAL A 306 -4.53 2.40 39.73
C VAL A 306 -5.17 1.87 38.45
N LEU A 307 -4.60 2.16 37.28
CA LEU A 307 -5.08 1.65 36.00
C LEU A 307 -4.93 0.13 35.96
N HIS A 308 -3.76 -0.37 36.32
CA HIS A 308 -3.46 -1.80 36.33
C HIS A 308 -4.37 -2.60 37.28
N LEU A 309 -4.56 -2.13 38.52
CA LEU A 309 -5.47 -2.78 39.47
C LEU A 309 -6.94 -2.66 39.06
N THR A 310 -7.32 -1.62 38.31
CA THR A 310 -8.67 -1.49 37.74
C THR A 310 -8.91 -2.55 36.67
N ALA A 311 -7.94 -2.80 35.78
CA ALA A 311 -8.02 -3.88 34.79
C ALA A 311 -8.22 -5.25 35.46
N HIS A 312 -7.51 -5.54 36.56
CA HIS A 312 -7.75 -6.77 37.33
C HIS A 312 -9.15 -6.88 37.93
N LYS A 313 -9.72 -5.77 38.43
CA LYS A 313 -11.10 -5.76 38.94
C LYS A 313 -12.11 -6.04 37.83
N VAL A 314 -11.93 -5.43 36.66
CA VAL A 314 -12.77 -5.68 35.49
C VAL A 314 -12.71 -7.14 35.06
N LEU A 315 -11.52 -7.75 35.06
CA LEU A 315 -11.35 -9.19 34.80
C LEU A 315 -12.13 -10.05 35.80
N ILE A 316 -12.02 -9.75 37.09
CA ILE A 316 -12.75 -10.47 38.16
C ILE A 316 -14.27 -10.36 37.96
N GLU A 317 -14.78 -9.16 37.68
CA GLU A 317 -16.20 -8.93 37.40
C GLU A 317 -16.67 -9.72 36.17
N GLY A 318 -15.89 -9.72 35.09
CA GLY A 318 -16.18 -10.50 33.89
C GLY A 318 -16.20 -11.99 34.17
N PHE A 319 -15.24 -12.51 34.93
CA PHE A 319 -15.18 -13.94 35.27
C PHE A 319 -16.33 -14.39 36.19
N LEU A 320 -16.83 -13.50 37.05
CA LEU A 320 -18.06 -13.75 37.82
C LEU A 320 -19.29 -13.81 36.90
N GLN A 321 -19.37 -12.95 35.89
CA GLN A 321 -20.48 -12.93 34.92
C GLN A 321 -20.47 -14.17 34.02
N LEU A 322 -19.29 -14.60 33.57
CA LEU A 322 -19.10 -15.81 32.77
C LEU A 322 -19.23 -17.10 33.61
N GLY A 323 -19.18 -16.99 34.94
CA GLY A 323 -19.25 -18.12 35.87
C GLY A 323 -17.95 -18.91 36.02
N ILE A 324 -16.82 -18.39 35.51
CA ILE A 324 -15.47 -18.94 35.72
C ILE A 324 -15.10 -18.82 37.20
N PHE A 325 -15.39 -17.67 37.81
CA PHE A 325 -15.39 -17.52 39.27
C PHE A 325 -16.78 -17.80 39.84
N LYS A 326 -16.85 -18.45 40.99
CA LYS A 326 -18.12 -18.80 41.63
C LYS A 326 -18.81 -17.56 42.18
N SER A 327 -20.09 -17.41 41.88
CA SER A 327 -20.92 -16.24 42.24
C SER A 327 -21.17 -16.05 43.74
N GLU A 328 -20.78 -17.01 44.58
CA GLU A 328 -20.85 -16.90 46.04
C GLU A 328 -19.76 -15.98 46.62
N TYR A 329 -18.71 -15.66 45.86
CA TYR A 329 -17.64 -14.73 46.27
C TYR A 329 -17.84 -13.35 45.64
N SER A 330 -17.57 -12.31 46.43
CA SER A 330 -17.59 -10.92 45.95
C SER A 330 -16.32 -10.53 45.20
N VAL A 331 -16.39 -9.46 44.39
CA VAL A 331 -15.23 -8.88 43.69
C VAL A 331 -14.10 -8.55 44.67
N ASP A 332 -14.42 -7.98 45.83
CA ASP A 332 -13.43 -7.61 46.85
C ASP A 332 -12.73 -8.83 47.47
N GLU A 333 -13.46 -9.93 47.69
CA GLU A 333 -12.88 -11.18 48.20
C GLU A 333 -11.91 -11.79 47.18
N LEU A 334 -12.32 -11.89 45.91
CA LEU A 334 -11.49 -12.41 44.82
C LEU A 334 -10.25 -11.55 44.56
N PHE A 335 -10.41 -10.22 44.63
CA PHE A 335 -9.30 -9.27 44.45
C PHE A 335 -8.30 -9.36 45.61
N LYS A 336 -8.76 -9.45 46.87
CA LYS A 336 -7.88 -9.67 48.04
C LYS A 336 -7.16 -11.02 47.97
N ALA A 337 -7.83 -12.04 47.45
CA ALA A 337 -7.27 -13.37 47.23
C ALA A 337 -6.32 -13.45 46.02
N LYS A 338 -6.16 -12.36 45.24
CA LYS A 338 -5.31 -12.31 44.06
C LYS A 338 -5.69 -13.33 42.98
N ALA A 339 -6.98 -13.69 42.92
CA ALA A 339 -7.48 -14.80 42.08
C ALA A 339 -7.24 -14.58 40.58
N SER A 340 -7.14 -13.33 40.13
CA SER A 340 -6.89 -12.96 38.74
C SER A 340 -5.42 -13.06 38.30
N ALA A 341 -4.47 -13.15 39.23
CA ALA A 341 -3.03 -12.95 38.94
C ALA A 341 -2.47 -13.94 37.91
N ARG A 342 -2.97 -15.18 37.87
CA ARG A 342 -2.53 -16.19 36.90
C ARG A 342 -3.23 -16.10 35.55
N PHE A 343 -4.40 -15.48 35.50
CA PHE A 343 -5.13 -15.22 34.25
C PHE A 343 -4.64 -13.94 33.57
N PHE A 344 -4.08 -12.98 34.32
CA PHE A 344 -3.44 -11.78 33.80
C PHE A 344 -2.05 -11.64 34.46
N PRO A 345 -1.02 -12.34 33.94
CA PRO A 345 0.26 -12.54 34.63
C PRO A 345 1.29 -11.44 34.41
N HIS A 346 1.03 -10.46 33.54
CA HIS A 346 1.95 -9.38 33.19
C HIS A 346 1.38 -8.02 33.62
N GLY A 347 2.21 -6.97 33.58
CA GLY A 347 1.77 -5.60 33.81
C GLY A 347 0.86 -5.09 32.69
N LEU A 348 0.06 -4.05 32.97
CA LEU A 348 -0.86 -3.44 32.00
C LEU A 348 -0.16 -2.81 30.77
N GLY A 349 1.14 -2.60 30.84
CA GLY A 349 1.93 -1.97 29.79
C GLY A 349 3.21 -1.39 30.34
N HIS A 350 3.91 -0.62 29.52
CA HIS A 350 5.24 -0.09 29.81
C HIS A 350 5.48 1.26 29.13
N VAL A 351 6.57 1.93 29.50
CA VAL A 351 7.04 3.11 28.78
C VAL A 351 7.52 2.65 27.41
N LEU A 352 7.16 3.39 26.37
CA LEU A 352 7.53 3.13 24.98
C LEU A 352 8.31 4.32 24.41
N GLY A 353 9.28 4.04 23.55
CA GLY A 353 10.05 5.07 22.89
C GLY A 353 11.13 4.51 21.99
N MET A 354 12.39 4.59 22.40
CA MET A 354 13.49 4.06 21.58
C MET A 354 13.65 2.53 21.70
N ASP A 355 13.07 1.98 22.77
CA ASP A 355 12.95 0.55 23.00
C ASP A 355 11.47 0.25 23.26
N THR A 356 11.06 -0.99 22.98
CA THR A 356 9.75 -1.51 23.36
C THR A 356 9.52 -1.30 24.84
N HIS A 357 10.41 -1.83 25.67
CA HIS A 357 10.48 -1.55 27.09
C HIS A 357 11.45 -0.39 27.35
N ASP A 358 11.00 0.85 27.11
CA ASP A 358 11.81 2.03 27.37
C ASP A 358 12.02 2.25 28.89
N VAL A 359 12.96 3.13 29.21
CA VAL A 359 13.50 3.35 30.56
C VAL A 359 12.60 4.25 31.44
N ALA A 360 13.03 4.50 32.68
CA ALA A 360 12.34 5.38 33.65
C ALA A 360 10.92 4.93 34.10
N GLY A 361 10.57 3.65 33.90
CA GLY A 361 9.34 3.05 34.44
C GLY A 361 9.36 2.79 35.95
N ASN A 362 10.53 2.71 36.59
CA ASN A 362 10.70 2.38 38.02
C ASN A 362 10.13 1.01 38.45
N ALA A 363 10.21 -0.01 37.58
CA ALA A 363 9.75 -1.36 37.88
C ALA A 363 10.30 -1.91 39.22
N ASN A 364 9.46 -2.58 40.00
CA ASN A 364 9.86 -3.24 41.25
C ASN A 364 9.58 -4.74 41.18
N TYR A 365 10.46 -5.48 40.53
CA TYR A 365 10.33 -6.94 40.36
C TYR A 365 10.46 -7.75 41.67
N SER A 366 10.83 -7.10 42.77
CA SER A 366 10.92 -7.73 44.10
C SER A 366 9.64 -7.59 44.93
N ASP A 367 8.60 -6.93 44.40
CA ASP A 367 7.31 -6.80 45.08
C ASP A 367 6.71 -8.20 45.34
N PRO A 368 6.33 -8.53 46.60
CA PRO A 368 5.76 -9.84 46.90
C PRO A 368 4.31 -9.98 46.41
N ASP A 369 3.63 -8.89 46.05
CA ASP A 369 2.26 -8.94 45.51
C ASP A 369 2.29 -9.46 44.06
N PRO A 370 1.68 -10.62 43.76
CA PRO A 370 1.73 -11.19 42.41
C PRO A 370 0.99 -10.35 41.37
N LEU A 371 0.16 -9.39 41.78
CA LEU A 371 -0.43 -8.42 40.84
C LEU A 371 0.60 -7.33 40.47
N LEU A 372 1.58 -7.02 41.31
CA LEU A 372 2.47 -5.87 41.10
C LEU A 372 3.89 -6.24 40.68
N CYS A 373 4.31 -7.49 40.90
CA CYS A 373 5.69 -7.93 40.69
C CYS A 373 6.15 -7.84 39.23
N TYR A 374 5.24 -7.89 38.25
CA TYR A 374 5.57 -7.72 36.83
C TYR A 374 5.16 -6.37 36.25
N LEU A 375 4.73 -5.42 37.11
CA LEU A 375 4.34 -4.08 36.68
C LEU A 375 5.57 -3.22 36.36
N ARG A 376 5.69 -2.79 35.11
CA ARG A 376 6.87 -2.07 34.59
C ARG A 376 6.86 -0.57 34.88
N ILE A 377 5.69 0.00 35.15
CA ILE A 377 5.52 1.42 35.52
C ILE A 377 5.04 1.53 36.97
N ARG A 378 5.87 2.12 37.84
CA ARG A 378 5.59 2.40 39.26
C ARG A 378 5.67 3.90 39.54
N ARG A 379 4.94 4.69 38.76
CA ARG A 379 4.90 6.16 38.87
C ARG A 379 3.59 6.74 38.33
N LYS A 380 3.44 8.05 38.52
CA LYS A 380 2.36 8.84 37.92
C LYS A 380 2.62 9.12 36.46
N LEU A 381 1.55 9.09 35.67
CA LEU A 381 1.56 9.53 34.28
C LEU A 381 1.86 11.03 34.20
N GLN A 382 2.62 11.43 33.18
CA GLN A 382 3.02 12.81 32.91
C GLN A 382 2.77 13.12 31.43
N THR A 383 2.43 14.37 31.13
CA THR A 383 2.30 14.84 29.75
C THR A 383 3.57 14.58 28.96
N GLY A 384 3.43 14.02 27.76
CA GLY A 384 4.54 13.67 26.87
C GLY A 384 5.14 12.27 27.13
N MET A 385 4.66 11.53 28.13
CA MET A 385 4.96 10.09 28.23
C MET A 385 4.27 9.34 27.09
N VAL A 386 4.96 8.39 26.48
CA VAL A 386 4.34 7.38 25.62
C VAL A 386 4.38 6.03 26.34
N VAL A 387 3.25 5.35 26.40
CA VAL A 387 3.06 4.10 27.11
C VAL A 387 2.21 3.13 26.29
N THR A 388 2.33 1.83 26.53
CA THR A 388 1.40 0.83 25.98
C THR A 388 0.21 0.60 26.92
N ASN A 389 -0.96 0.32 26.35
CA ASN A 389 -2.14 -0.17 27.09
C ASN A 389 -2.51 -1.57 26.62
N GLU A 390 -1.99 -2.57 27.32
CA GLU A 390 -1.85 -3.98 26.95
C GLU A 390 -2.50 -4.92 28.01
N PRO A 391 -3.81 -4.90 28.23
CA PRO A 391 -4.45 -5.94 29.03
C PRO A 391 -4.45 -7.28 28.29
N GLY A 392 -4.39 -8.37 29.05
CA GLY A 392 -4.51 -9.72 28.52
C GLY A 392 -5.21 -10.69 29.47
N CYS A 393 -5.70 -11.79 28.91
CA CYS A 393 -6.34 -12.90 29.63
C CYS A 393 -5.85 -14.24 29.07
N TYR A 394 -5.30 -15.09 29.94
CA TYR A 394 -4.58 -16.30 29.56
C TYR A 394 -5.11 -17.54 30.28
N PHE A 395 -5.40 -18.57 29.48
CA PHE A 395 -5.78 -19.93 29.88
C PHE A 395 -4.59 -20.86 29.69
N SER A 396 -3.50 -20.61 30.42
CA SER A 396 -2.28 -21.42 30.36
C SER A 396 -2.34 -22.55 31.39
N PRO A 397 -2.24 -23.83 30.99
CA PRO A 397 -2.15 -24.93 31.94
C PRO A 397 -0.96 -24.78 32.91
N PHE A 398 0.17 -24.25 32.43
CA PHE A 398 1.35 -24.02 33.25
C PHE A 398 1.13 -22.92 34.30
N LEU A 399 0.56 -21.77 33.89
CA LEU A 399 0.33 -20.67 34.84
C LEU A 399 -0.75 -20.99 35.88
N LEU A 400 -1.70 -21.86 35.54
CA LEU A 400 -2.84 -22.19 36.40
C LEU A 400 -2.63 -23.48 37.23
N GLU A 401 -1.55 -24.23 36.99
CA GLU A 401 -1.31 -25.51 37.67
C GLU A 401 -1.29 -25.37 39.20
N ASP A 402 -0.55 -24.40 39.73
CA ASP A 402 -0.43 -24.15 41.17
C ASP A 402 -1.76 -23.69 41.79
N VAL A 403 -2.52 -22.88 41.06
CA VAL A 403 -3.84 -22.39 41.47
C VAL A 403 -4.87 -23.51 41.51
N LEU A 404 -4.89 -24.40 40.50
CA LEU A 404 -5.89 -25.47 40.38
C LEU A 404 -5.61 -26.66 41.31
N ASN A 405 -4.35 -26.85 41.71
CA ASN A 405 -3.91 -27.89 42.63
C ASN A 405 -3.95 -27.46 44.11
N ASN A 406 -4.05 -26.17 44.40
CA ASN A 406 -4.18 -25.65 45.76
C ASN A 406 -5.66 -25.46 46.15
N PRO A 407 -6.19 -26.20 47.16
CA PRO A 407 -7.59 -26.06 47.58
C PRO A 407 -8.01 -24.63 47.98
N GLU A 408 -7.09 -23.83 48.54
CA GLU A 408 -7.39 -22.46 48.97
C GLU A 408 -7.61 -21.49 47.82
N SER A 409 -7.00 -21.75 46.66
CA SER A 409 -7.18 -20.93 45.44
C SER A 409 -8.24 -21.54 44.53
N ALA A 410 -8.24 -22.87 44.38
CA ALA A 410 -9.18 -23.60 43.53
C ALA A 410 -10.64 -23.45 43.99
N LYS A 411 -10.91 -23.13 45.26
CA LYS A 411 -12.27 -22.94 45.78
C LYS A 411 -13.04 -21.83 45.05
N TYR A 412 -12.34 -20.81 44.53
CA TYR A 412 -12.93 -19.69 43.80
C TYR A 412 -13.33 -20.01 42.36
N ILE A 413 -12.74 -21.06 41.77
CA ILE A 413 -12.86 -21.37 40.34
C ILE A 413 -13.90 -22.47 40.13
N ASN A 414 -14.77 -22.28 39.14
CA ASN A 414 -15.64 -23.31 38.63
C ASN A 414 -14.93 -24.08 37.49
N LYS A 415 -14.39 -25.27 37.82
CA LYS A 415 -13.61 -26.08 36.87
C LYS A 415 -14.43 -26.47 35.63
N ASP A 416 -15.71 -26.83 35.80
CA ASP A 416 -16.59 -27.23 34.68
C ASP A 416 -16.84 -26.10 33.69
N VAL A 417 -16.81 -24.84 34.15
CA VAL A 417 -16.93 -23.66 33.28
C VAL A 417 -15.58 -23.31 32.67
N LEU A 418 -14.50 -23.30 33.49
CA LEU A 418 -13.13 -23.04 33.04
C LEU A 418 -12.73 -23.98 31.89
N ASP A 419 -13.13 -25.25 31.96
CA ASP A 419 -12.77 -26.27 30.97
C ASP A 419 -13.22 -25.94 29.54
N LYS A 420 -14.19 -25.03 29.38
CA LYS A 420 -14.65 -24.56 28.07
C LYS A 420 -13.70 -23.55 27.41
N TYR A 421 -12.81 -22.93 28.17
CA TYR A 421 -11.97 -21.80 27.71
C TYR A 421 -10.53 -22.20 27.40
N TRP A 422 -10.09 -23.43 27.71
CA TRP A 422 -8.69 -23.84 27.48
C TRP A 422 -8.20 -23.62 26.05
N TYR A 423 -9.06 -23.89 25.06
CA TYR A 423 -8.72 -23.72 23.64
C TYR A 423 -8.50 -22.26 23.23
N VAL A 424 -9.02 -21.30 24.00
CA VAL A 424 -8.82 -19.86 23.74
C VAL A 424 -7.34 -19.52 23.83
N GLY A 425 -6.58 -20.23 24.68
CA GLY A 425 -5.16 -19.97 24.88
C GLY A 425 -4.95 -18.64 25.58
N GLY A 426 -4.88 -17.55 24.82
CA GLY A 426 -4.73 -16.21 25.37
C GLY A 426 -5.26 -15.14 24.43
N VAL A 427 -5.80 -14.07 25.01
CA VAL A 427 -6.21 -12.87 24.28
C VAL A 427 -5.49 -11.68 24.88
N ARG A 428 -4.86 -10.88 24.03
CA ARG A 428 -4.24 -9.61 24.38
C ARG A 428 -4.55 -8.59 23.29
N ILE A 429 -4.73 -7.34 23.71
CA ILE A 429 -5.03 -6.21 22.84
C ILE A 429 -4.18 -5.05 23.35
N GLU A 430 -3.46 -4.40 22.45
CA GLU A 430 -2.46 -3.40 22.83
C GLU A 430 -2.42 -2.23 21.86
N ASP A 431 -2.25 -1.03 22.40
CA ASP A 431 -2.08 0.18 21.63
C ASP A 431 -0.95 1.04 22.21
N ASP A 432 -0.36 1.85 21.34
CA ASP A 432 0.62 2.89 21.68
C ASP A 432 -0.12 4.18 22.06
N VAL A 433 0.19 4.74 23.23
CA VAL A 433 -0.59 5.84 23.81
C VAL A 433 0.31 6.98 24.30
N LEU A 434 0.10 8.18 23.75
CA LEU A 434 0.69 9.42 24.22
C LEU A 434 -0.18 10.06 25.29
N ILE A 435 0.40 10.37 26.45
CA ILE A 435 -0.27 11.15 27.49
C ILE A 435 -0.24 12.63 27.11
N THR A 436 -1.42 13.23 26.95
CA THR A 436 -1.58 14.66 26.62
C THR A 436 -1.89 15.48 27.87
N GLU A 437 -1.93 16.80 27.77
CA GLU A 437 -2.18 17.69 28.93
C GLU A 437 -3.48 17.39 29.68
N ASN A 438 -4.52 16.92 28.97
CA ASN A 438 -5.85 16.72 29.51
C ASN A 438 -6.35 15.27 29.40
N GLY A 439 -5.52 14.34 28.95
CA GLY A 439 -5.93 12.95 28.70
C GLY A 439 -4.85 12.16 27.97
N TYR A 440 -5.23 11.53 26.86
CA TYR A 440 -4.34 10.72 26.04
C TYR A 440 -4.70 10.82 24.55
N GLU A 441 -3.78 10.38 23.70
CA GLU A 441 -3.93 10.20 22.25
C GLU A 441 -3.40 8.80 21.91
N ILE A 442 -4.11 8.04 21.09
CA ILE A 442 -3.68 6.71 20.63
C ILE A 442 -2.98 6.89 19.28
N PHE A 443 -1.77 6.35 19.12
CA PHE A 443 -1.02 6.43 17.85
C PHE A 443 -1.48 5.39 16.81
N THR A 444 -2.04 4.28 17.28
CA THR A 444 -2.38 3.10 16.47
C THR A 444 -3.83 3.16 16.00
N GLU A 445 -4.05 2.97 14.71
CA GLU A 445 -5.36 3.04 14.06
C GLU A 445 -5.91 1.66 13.67
N ILE A 446 -5.12 0.58 13.77
CA ILE A 446 -5.59 -0.76 13.42
C ILE A 446 -6.77 -1.17 14.30
N THR A 447 -7.83 -1.66 13.65
CA THR A 447 -9.08 -1.99 14.34
C THR A 447 -8.91 -3.05 15.44
N LYS A 448 -9.68 -2.88 16.51
CA LYS A 448 -9.87 -3.82 17.61
C LYS A 448 -11.36 -4.11 17.84
N ASP A 449 -12.23 -3.66 16.94
CA ASP A 449 -13.65 -4.00 16.97
C ASP A 449 -13.80 -5.44 16.44
N PRO A 450 -14.36 -6.38 17.24
CA PRO A 450 -14.52 -7.75 16.80
C PRO A 450 -15.40 -7.87 15.55
N GLU A 451 -16.37 -6.99 15.34
CA GLU A 451 -17.22 -7.00 14.15
C GLU A 451 -16.46 -6.55 12.91
N GLU A 452 -15.64 -5.51 13.02
CA GLU A 452 -14.80 -5.03 11.91
C GLU A 452 -13.72 -6.04 11.55
N ILE A 453 -13.05 -6.62 12.55
CA ILE A 453 -12.11 -7.73 12.37
C ILE A 453 -12.77 -8.89 11.63
N SER A 454 -13.98 -9.30 12.06
CA SER A 454 -14.75 -10.33 11.38
C SER A 454 -15.09 -9.94 9.94
N LYS A 455 -15.42 -8.68 9.65
CA LYS A 455 -15.70 -8.21 8.28
C LYS A 455 -14.45 -8.25 7.39
N ILE A 456 -13.31 -7.78 7.88
CA ILE A 456 -12.01 -7.84 7.16
C ILE A 456 -11.71 -9.29 6.80
N LEU A 457 -11.74 -10.18 7.79
CA LEU A 457 -11.44 -11.58 7.61
C LEU A 457 -12.48 -12.31 6.78
N SER A 458 -13.77 -12.06 6.97
CA SER A 458 -14.85 -12.76 6.24
C SER A 458 -14.93 -12.31 4.79
N SER A 459 -14.67 -11.03 4.49
CA SER A 459 -14.58 -10.55 3.11
C SER A 459 -13.51 -11.30 2.30
N ILE A 460 -12.47 -11.80 2.98
CA ILE A 460 -11.32 -12.48 2.38
C ILE A 460 -11.40 -14.02 2.54
N TYR A 461 -11.97 -14.52 3.63
CA TYR A 461 -12.26 -15.94 3.83
C TYR A 461 -13.36 -16.40 2.86
N ASN A 462 -14.38 -15.58 2.61
CA ASN A 462 -15.35 -15.83 1.55
C ASN A 462 -14.71 -15.73 0.15
N TYR A 463 -13.68 -14.90 -0.04
CA TYR A 463 -12.84 -14.83 -1.25
C TYR A 463 -11.90 -16.03 -1.46
N HIS A 464 -11.49 -16.73 -0.40
CA HIS A 464 -10.61 -17.91 -0.50
C HIS A 464 -11.35 -19.24 -0.41
N ARG A 465 -12.49 -19.30 0.28
CA ARG A 465 -13.45 -20.41 0.14
C ARG A 465 -14.02 -20.47 -1.28
N THR A 466 -14.01 -19.35 -2.02
CA THR A 466 -14.24 -19.36 -3.48
C THR A 466 -13.18 -20.08 -4.31
N THR A 467 -12.05 -20.52 -3.75
CA THR A 467 -11.10 -21.40 -4.45
C THR A 467 -11.37 -22.91 -4.23
N HIS A 468 -12.40 -23.25 -3.44
CA HIS A 468 -13.01 -24.59 -3.37
C HIS A 468 -14.55 -24.45 -3.37
N PHE A 469 -15.13 -23.92 -4.45
CA PHE A 469 -16.57 -24.07 -4.69
C PHE A 469 -16.85 -25.22 -5.65
N ALA A 470 -17.72 -26.11 -5.21
CA ALA A 470 -18.75 -26.59 -6.11
C ALA A 470 -19.57 -25.36 -6.54
N MET A 471 -19.60 -25.09 -7.84
CA MET A 471 -20.29 -23.94 -8.43
C MET A 471 -21.76 -23.89 -7.98
N ASP A 472 -22.23 -22.76 -7.42
CA ASP A 472 -23.67 -22.56 -7.13
C ASP A 472 -24.51 -22.77 -8.40
N GLU A 473 -25.75 -23.25 -8.28
CA GLU A 473 -26.56 -23.52 -9.48
C GLU A 473 -27.08 -22.24 -10.16
N ASP A 474 -27.33 -21.15 -9.45
CA ASP A 474 -28.03 -19.96 -9.98
C ASP A 474 -27.30 -18.64 -9.66
N TYR A 475 -27.16 -17.81 -10.70
CA TYR A 475 -26.56 -16.46 -10.69
C TYR A 475 -27.44 -15.47 -11.46
N ASP A 476 -27.29 -14.17 -11.19
CA ASP A 476 -27.96 -13.12 -11.96
C ASP A 476 -27.26 -12.91 -13.31
N VAL A 477 -25.93 -13.00 -13.32
CA VAL A 477 -25.09 -12.74 -14.49
C VAL A 477 -23.90 -13.70 -14.49
N ILE A 478 -23.65 -14.33 -15.64
CA ILE A 478 -22.37 -15.01 -15.91
C ILE A 478 -21.52 -14.08 -16.77
N VAL A 479 -20.23 -13.97 -16.46
CA VAL A 479 -19.25 -13.19 -17.21
C VAL A 479 -18.14 -14.12 -17.68
N LEU A 480 -17.80 -14.11 -18.97
CA LEU A 480 -16.80 -14.99 -19.57
C LEU A 480 -15.64 -14.19 -20.18
N GLY A 481 -14.44 -14.43 -19.66
CA GLY A 481 -13.21 -13.71 -20.03
C GLY A 481 -12.94 -12.52 -19.12
N THR A 482 -11.70 -12.41 -18.66
CA THR A 482 -11.27 -11.39 -17.69
C THR A 482 -10.60 -10.19 -18.37
N GLY A 483 -11.08 -9.82 -19.56
CA GLY A 483 -10.72 -8.57 -20.18
C GLY A 483 -11.12 -7.37 -19.32
N LEU A 484 -10.53 -6.20 -19.56
CA LEU A 484 -10.90 -4.98 -18.84
C LEU A 484 -12.40 -4.66 -18.95
N THR A 485 -12.99 -4.77 -20.15
CA THR A 485 -14.43 -4.51 -20.37
C THR A 485 -15.29 -5.40 -19.47
N GLU A 486 -15.04 -6.71 -19.48
CA GLU A 486 -15.77 -7.69 -18.69
C GLU A 486 -15.57 -7.48 -17.18
N CYS A 487 -14.34 -7.20 -16.75
CA CYS A 487 -14.05 -6.93 -15.33
C CYS A 487 -14.73 -5.65 -14.83
N VAL A 488 -14.74 -4.57 -15.62
CA VAL A 488 -15.45 -3.33 -15.26
C VAL A 488 -16.95 -3.58 -15.10
N LEU A 489 -17.57 -4.26 -16.07
CA LEU A 489 -19.00 -4.60 -16.02
C LEU A 489 -19.32 -5.52 -14.84
N SER A 490 -18.50 -6.55 -14.60
CA SER A 490 -18.63 -7.46 -13.47
C SER A 490 -18.55 -6.71 -12.13
N GLY A 491 -17.61 -5.77 -11.99
CA GLY A 491 -17.48 -4.92 -10.81
C GLY A 491 -18.70 -4.03 -10.59
N ILE A 492 -19.13 -3.30 -11.63
CA ILE A 492 -20.30 -2.41 -11.55
C ILE A 492 -21.56 -3.19 -11.17
N LEU A 493 -21.83 -4.31 -11.84
CA LEU A 493 -23.03 -5.11 -11.57
C LEU A 493 -23.02 -5.71 -10.16
N SER A 494 -21.85 -6.10 -9.65
CA SER A 494 -21.71 -6.59 -8.28
C SER A 494 -21.98 -5.48 -7.26
N VAL A 495 -21.46 -4.27 -7.49
CA VAL A 495 -21.76 -3.07 -6.67
C VAL A 495 -23.26 -2.75 -6.66
N GLU A 496 -23.96 -3.01 -7.76
CA GLU A 496 -25.43 -2.88 -7.86
C GLU A 496 -26.21 -4.05 -7.24
N GLY A 497 -25.52 -4.98 -6.57
CA GLY A 497 -26.11 -6.10 -5.84
C GLY A 497 -26.47 -7.30 -6.69
N LYS A 498 -25.93 -7.43 -7.91
CA LYS A 498 -26.09 -8.63 -8.73
C LYS A 498 -25.16 -9.74 -8.26
N LYS A 499 -25.65 -10.98 -8.22
CA LYS A 499 -24.84 -12.16 -8.01
C LYS A 499 -24.13 -12.54 -9.31
N VAL A 500 -22.83 -12.28 -9.38
CA VAL A 500 -22.01 -12.46 -10.60
C VAL A 500 -21.12 -13.69 -10.50
N LEU A 501 -21.13 -14.56 -11.51
CA LEU A 501 -20.10 -15.59 -11.73
C LEU A 501 -19.20 -15.17 -12.88
N HIS A 502 -17.90 -15.05 -12.66
CA HIS A 502 -16.93 -14.59 -13.65
C HIS A 502 -15.90 -15.70 -13.91
N ILE A 503 -15.85 -16.21 -15.14
CA ILE A 503 -15.05 -17.37 -15.52
C ILE A 503 -14.06 -16.98 -16.61
N ASP A 504 -12.81 -17.42 -16.50
CA ASP A 504 -11.84 -17.41 -17.58
C ASP A 504 -11.27 -18.82 -17.81
N ARG A 505 -11.13 -19.18 -19.09
CA ARG A 505 -10.45 -20.42 -19.49
C ARG A 505 -8.93 -20.35 -19.33
N GLN A 506 -8.37 -19.15 -19.19
CA GLN A 506 -6.94 -18.92 -19.00
C GLN A 506 -6.56 -18.94 -17.52
N ASP A 507 -5.32 -19.29 -17.21
CA ASP A 507 -4.74 -19.32 -15.86
C ASP A 507 -4.24 -17.95 -15.38
N PHE A 508 -4.54 -16.87 -16.12
CA PHE A 508 -4.17 -15.49 -15.80
C PHE A 508 -5.29 -14.51 -16.15
N TYR A 509 -5.26 -13.34 -15.52
CA TYR A 509 -6.19 -12.24 -15.79
C TYR A 509 -5.82 -11.44 -17.05
N GLY A 510 -6.83 -10.80 -17.66
CA GLY A 510 -6.65 -9.74 -18.64
C GLY A 510 -6.97 -10.12 -20.08
N GLY A 511 -7.26 -11.40 -20.36
CA GLY A 511 -7.62 -11.86 -21.70
C GLY A 511 -6.59 -11.46 -22.77
N GLU A 512 -7.07 -10.97 -23.92
CA GLU A 512 -6.22 -10.45 -25.00
C GLU A 512 -5.42 -9.19 -24.61
N SER A 513 -5.82 -8.50 -23.52
CA SER A 513 -5.16 -7.32 -22.97
C SER A 513 -4.26 -7.61 -21.76
N ALA A 514 -3.89 -8.87 -21.52
CA ALA A 514 -3.05 -9.26 -20.38
C ALA A 514 -1.65 -8.60 -20.39
N SER A 515 -1.06 -8.46 -19.20
CA SER A 515 0.34 -8.09 -19.00
C SER A 515 1.15 -9.35 -18.72
N LEU A 516 2.13 -9.65 -19.57
CA LEU A 516 2.94 -10.86 -19.49
C LEU A 516 4.34 -10.59 -18.96
N ASN A 517 4.92 -11.57 -18.26
CA ASN A 517 6.35 -11.56 -17.97
C ASN A 517 7.19 -11.85 -19.21
N LEU A 518 8.52 -11.67 -19.11
CA LEU A 518 9.41 -11.79 -20.26
C LEU A 518 9.39 -13.20 -20.87
N SER A 519 9.42 -14.25 -20.04
CA SER A 519 9.37 -15.64 -20.51
C SER A 519 8.07 -15.94 -21.26
N GLN A 520 6.91 -15.58 -20.70
CA GLN A 520 5.60 -15.73 -21.34
C GLN A 520 5.53 -14.96 -22.66
N LEU A 521 6.04 -13.74 -22.68
CA LEU A 521 6.07 -12.89 -23.87
C LEU A 521 6.87 -13.54 -25.02
N TYR A 522 8.07 -14.06 -24.72
CA TYR A 522 8.89 -14.76 -25.72
C TYR A 522 8.29 -16.10 -26.14
N SER A 523 7.69 -16.86 -25.21
CA SER A 523 6.96 -18.07 -25.55
C SER A 523 5.79 -17.80 -26.50
N LYS A 524 5.09 -16.67 -26.34
CA LYS A 524 3.96 -16.30 -27.22
C LYS A 524 4.42 -15.87 -28.61
N PHE A 525 5.44 -15.01 -28.71
CA PHE A 525 5.81 -14.38 -29.99
C PHE A 525 7.01 -15.03 -30.71
N LYS A 526 7.92 -15.68 -30.00
CA LYS A 526 9.14 -16.30 -30.54
C LYS A 526 9.50 -17.62 -29.82
N PRO A 527 8.62 -18.63 -29.79
CA PRO A 527 8.82 -19.87 -29.01
C PRO A 527 10.06 -20.68 -29.43
N SER A 528 10.53 -20.52 -30.66
CA SER A 528 11.66 -21.25 -31.24
C SER A 528 12.98 -20.45 -31.28
N SER A 529 12.99 -19.21 -30.77
CA SER A 529 14.18 -18.35 -30.77
C SER A 529 14.81 -18.30 -29.39
N GLN A 530 16.16 -18.26 -29.33
CA GLN A 530 16.85 -17.96 -28.09
C GLN A 530 16.54 -16.52 -27.68
N LYS A 531 16.00 -16.33 -26.47
CA LYS A 531 15.77 -14.99 -25.92
C LYS A 531 17.09 -14.22 -25.85
N PRO A 532 17.11 -12.91 -26.20
CA PRO A 532 18.29 -12.09 -25.99
C PRO A 532 18.63 -12.03 -24.50
N GLU A 533 19.92 -11.82 -24.20
CA GLU A 533 20.39 -11.67 -22.83
C GLU A 533 20.00 -10.27 -22.31
N LEU A 534 18.82 -10.20 -21.69
CA LEU A 534 18.27 -9.00 -21.07
C LEU A 534 18.52 -9.06 -19.56
N LYS A 535 18.88 -7.91 -18.95
CA LYS A 535 19.08 -7.82 -17.49
C LYS A 535 17.73 -7.80 -16.76
N GLY A 536 17.78 -8.04 -15.45
CA GLY A 536 16.58 -8.09 -14.59
C GLY A 536 16.01 -9.50 -14.44
N ARG A 537 15.17 -9.68 -13.44
CA ARG A 537 14.45 -10.95 -13.21
C ARG A 537 13.21 -10.98 -14.10
N ASP A 538 12.70 -12.18 -14.38
CA ASP A 538 11.50 -12.37 -15.20
C ASP A 538 10.29 -11.56 -14.69
N ARG A 539 10.14 -11.50 -13.36
CA ARG A 539 9.08 -10.75 -12.66
C ARG A 539 9.19 -9.22 -12.75
N ASP A 540 10.37 -8.70 -13.15
CA ASP A 540 10.58 -7.26 -13.29
C ASP A 540 10.05 -6.76 -14.66
N TRP A 541 9.46 -7.67 -15.47
CA TRP A 541 8.80 -7.37 -16.74
C TRP A 541 7.30 -7.61 -16.58
N CYS A 542 6.50 -6.57 -16.83
CA CYS A 542 5.04 -6.61 -16.84
C CYS A 542 4.58 -5.97 -18.15
N VAL A 543 4.60 -6.75 -19.24
CA VAL A 543 4.49 -6.23 -20.61
C VAL A 543 3.09 -6.43 -21.14
N ASP A 544 2.36 -5.33 -21.34
CA ASP A 544 1.03 -5.35 -21.92
C ASP A 544 1.03 -5.83 -23.36
N LEU A 545 0.11 -6.74 -23.69
CA LEU A 545 -0.16 -7.12 -25.07
C LEU A 545 -0.87 -6.00 -25.86
N ILE A 546 -1.66 -5.19 -25.16
CA ILE A 546 -2.46 -4.09 -25.74
C ILE A 546 -2.29 -2.86 -24.84
N PRO A 547 -1.31 -1.98 -25.14
CA PRO A 547 -1.05 -0.80 -24.33
C PRO A 547 -2.11 0.27 -24.56
N LYS A 548 -2.68 0.76 -23.49
CA LYS A 548 -3.64 1.84 -23.49
C LYS A 548 -3.42 2.75 -22.28
N PHE A 549 -3.44 4.04 -22.51
CA PHE A 549 -3.38 5.05 -21.47
C PHE A 549 -4.78 5.45 -20.99
N LEU A 550 -4.87 5.83 -19.73
CA LEU A 550 -6.10 6.33 -19.15
C LEU A 550 -6.10 7.86 -19.24
N MET A 551 -7.19 8.44 -19.73
CA MET A 551 -7.42 9.89 -19.61
C MET A 551 -7.62 10.25 -18.15
N ALA A 552 -6.88 11.25 -17.66
CA ALA A 552 -6.90 11.70 -16.27
C ALA A 552 -8.29 12.16 -15.76
N ASN A 553 -9.14 12.65 -16.67
CA ASN A 553 -10.54 12.98 -16.42
C ASN A 553 -11.51 12.11 -17.26
N GLY A 554 -11.02 11.01 -17.85
CA GLY A 554 -11.84 10.12 -18.65
C GLY A 554 -12.75 9.26 -17.80
N GLU A 555 -13.69 8.60 -18.48
CA GLU A 555 -14.75 7.84 -17.83
C GLU A 555 -14.19 6.66 -17.03
N LEU A 556 -13.16 5.97 -17.52
CA LEU A 556 -12.52 4.87 -16.78
C LEU A 556 -11.95 5.35 -15.44
N THR A 557 -11.35 6.55 -15.40
CA THR A 557 -10.85 7.13 -14.16
C THR A 557 -11.99 7.49 -13.22
N ASN A 558 -13.12 7.99 -13.74
CA ASN A 558 -14.32 8.24 -12.94
C ASN A 558 -14.88 6.94 -12.36
N ILE A 559 -14.97 5.87 -13.16
CA ILE A 559 -15.39 4.55 -12.71
C ILE A 559 -14.48 4.09 -11.57
N LEU A 560 -13.16 4.07 -11.79
CA LEU A 560 -12.16 3.64 -10.79
C LEU A 560 -12.28 4.40 -9.46
N VAL A 561 -12.51 5.71 -9.50
CA VAL A 561 -12.69 6.55 -8.32
C VAL A 561 -14.03 6.29 -7.65
N SER A 562 -15.12 6.16 -8.41
CA SER A 562 -16.47 5.93 -7.88
C SER A 562 -16.61 4.56 -7.21
N THR A 563 -15.87 3.56 -7.69
CA THR A 563 -15.90 2.18 -7.18
C THR A 563 -14.81 1.88 -6.14
N ASP A 564 -14.02 2.87 -5.71
CA ASP A 564 -12.89 2.69 -4.77
C ASP A 564 -11.79 1.71 -5.24
N VAL A 565 -11.77 1.29 -6.51
CA VAL A 565 -10.74 0.39 -7.04
C VAL A 565 -9.34 1.02 -6.99
N THR A 566 -9.27 2.36 -6.98
CA THR A 566 -8.03 3.11 -6.77
C THR A 566 -7.33 2.81 -5.45
N ARG A 567 -8.00 2.21 -4.45
CA ARG A 567 -7.36 1.78 -3.18
C ARG A 567 -6.35 0.65 -3.38
N TYR A 568 -6.45 -0.10 -4.48
CA TYR A 568 -5.62 -1.27 -4.75
C TYR A 568 -4.44 -0.99 -5.69
N MET A 569 -4.33 0.23 -6.23
CA MET A 569 -3.41 0.52 -7.33
C MET A 569 -2.89 1.95 -7.29
N GLU A 570 -1.63 2.10 -7.71
CA GLU A 570 -0.99 3.40 -7.88
C GLU A 570 -0.89 3.77 -9.35
N PHE A 571 -1.11 5.05 -9.66
CA PHE A 571 -1.02 5.58 -11.02
C PHE A 571 0.14 6.58 -11.14
N LYS A 572 0.80 6.55 -12.29
CA LYS A 572 1.81 7.53 -12.67
C LYS A 572 1.39 8.29 -13.91
N GLN A 573 1.72 9.57 -13.95
CA GLN A 573 1.43 10.40 -15.11
C GLN A 573 2.43 10.11 -16.23
N ILE A 574 1.94 9.99 -17.46
CA ILE A 574 2.78 9.89 -18.67
C ILE A 574 3.46 11.25 -18.92
N ALA A 575 4.76 11.25 -19.20
CA ALA A 575 5.53 12.49 -19.22
C ALA A 575 5.14 13.45 -20.35
N ALA A 576 4.69 12.96 -21.51
CA ALA A 576 4.21 13.81 -22.60
C ALA A 576 3.36 13.09 -23.64
N SER A 577 2.60 13.87 -24.42
CA SER A 577 1.96 13.44 -25.66
C SER A 577 2.58 14.20 -26.84
N TYR A 578 3.02 13.47 -27.85
CA TYR A 578 3.66 13.98 -29.06
C TYR A 578 2.85 13.64 -30.31
N VAL A 579 2.98 14.48 -31.33
CA VAL A 579 2.43 14.25 -32.67
C VAL A 579 3.55 14.35 -33.70
N TYR A 580 3.52 13.46 -34.70
CA TYR A 580 4.42 13.52 -35.84
C TYR A 580 3.91 14.47 -36.92
N ARG A 581 4.77 15.35 -37.42
CA ARG A 581 4.50 16.24 -38.55
C ARG A 581 5.78 16.53 -39.32
N ASN A 582 5.75 16.38 -40.64
CA ASN A 582 6.87 16.72 -41.55
C ASN A 582 8.24 16.11 -41.13
N GLY A 583 8.27 14.83 -40.73
CA GLY A 583 9.54 14.16 -40.38
C GLY A 583 10.04 14.42 -38.97
N ARG A 584 9.28 15.12 -38.13
CA ARG A 584 9.64 15.45 -36.74
C ARG A 584 8.47 15.20 -35.81
N ILE A 585 8.77 15.02 -34.53
CA ILE A 585 7.76 14.97 -33.47
C ILE A 585 7.76 16.28 -32.69
N ALA A 586 6.59 16.72 -32.23
CA ALA A 586 6.48 17.83 -31.29
C ALA A 586 5.38 17.59 -30.26
N LYS A 587 5.51 18.22 -29.09
CA LYS A 587 4.52 18.14 -28.01
C LYS A 587 3.16 18.68 -28.51
N VAL A 588 2.09 17.96 -28.20
CA VAL A 588 0.70 18.38 -28.47
C VAL A 588 0.38 19.58 -27.57
N PRO A 589 0.10 20.78 -28.11
CA PRO A 589 -0.38 21.90 -27.30
C PRO A 589 -1.80 21.65 -26.77
N SER A 590 -1.97 21.83 -25.47
CA SER A 590 -3.24 21.59 -24.76
C SER A 590 -4.03 22.86 -24.42
N ASN A 591 -3.39 24.04 -24.55
CA ASN A 591 -4.00 25.32 -24.22
C ASN A 591 -3.43 26.46 -25.08
N ALA A 592 -4.06 27.64 -25.00
CA ALA A 592 -3.68 28.85 -25.72
C ALA A 592 -2.19 29.24 -25.58
N LYS A 593 -1.60 29.06 -24.38
CA LYS A 593 -0.19 29.38 -24.10
C LYS A 593 0.75 28.39 -24.79
N GLU A 594 0.47 27.10 -24.68
CA GLU A 594 1.25 26.06 -25.36
C GLU A 594 1.12 26.14 -26.89
N ALA A 595 -0.06 26.51 -27.41
CA ALA A 595 -0.28 26.72 -28.84
C ALA A 595 0.62 27.83 -29.40
N LEU A 596 0.79 28.93 -28.66
CA LEU A 596 1.73 30.00 -29.03
C LEU A 596 3.20 29.56 -28.97
N ALA A 597 3.55 28.67 -28.03
CA ALA A 597 4.90 28.13 -27.89
C ALA A 597 5.23 27.01 -28.90
N SER A 598 4.22 26.32 -29.44
CA SER A 598 4.39 25.12 -30.28
C SER A 598 5.28 25.36 -31.50
N THR A 599 6.10 24.39 -31.88
CA THR A 599 6.91 24.46 -33.12
C THR A 599 6.18 23.89 -34.34
N LEU A 600 4.95 23.39 -34.18
CA LEU A 600 4.17 22.73 -35.25
C LEU A 600 3.58 23.69 -36.28
N MET A 601 3.43 24.97 -35.92
CA MET A 601 2.64 25.95 -36.66
C MET A 601 3.44 27.24 -36.90
N GLY A 602 3.21 27.89 -38.05
CA GLY A 602 3.69 29.25 -38.30
C GLY A 602 3.00 30.30 -37.42
N ILE A 603 3.58 31.50 -37.31
CA ILE A 603 3.12 32.55 -36.37
C ILE A 603 1.63 32.90 -36.54
N PHE A 604 1.13 32.98 -37.78
CA PHE A 604 -0.27 33.31 -38.05
C PHE A 604 -1.21 32.15 -37.70
N GLU A 605 -0.80 30.92 -37.99
CA GLU A 605 -1.59 29.73 -37.66
C GLU A 605 -1.71 29.53 -36.15
N LYS A 606 -0.64 29.79 -35.39
CA LYS A 606 -0.68 29.79 -33.92
C LYS A 606 -1.75 30.72 -33.35
N ARG A 607 -1.94 31.91 -33.96
CA ARG A 607 -2.98 32.86 -33.51
C ARG A 607 -4.39 32.37 -33.80
N ARG A 608 -4.60 31.67 -34.92
CA ARG A 608 -5.88 31.04 -35.26
C ARG A 608 -6.19 29.88 -34.32
N MET A 609 -5.21 28.99 -34.10
CA MET A 609 -5.29 27.90 -33.13
C MET A 609 -5.59 28.40 -31.71
N LYS A 610 -4.92 29.46 -31.26
CA LYS A 610 -5.18 30.10 -29.97
C LYS A 610 -6.66 30.50 -29.83
N ARG A 611 -7.21 31.19 -30.84
CA ARG A 611 -8.62 31.63 -30.85
C ARG A 611 -9.58 30.45 -30.84
N PHE A 612 -9.26 29.38 -31.55
CA PHE A 612 -10.04 28.14 -31.54
C PHE A 612 -10.03 27.48 -30.14
N LEU A 613 -8.88 27.33 -29.50
CA LEU A 613 -8.80 26.80 -28.13
C LEU A 613 -9.51 27.69 -27.11
N GLU A 614 -9.45 29.01 -27.27
CA GLU A 614 -10.23 29.95 -26.46
C GLU A 614 -11.74 29.78 -26.68
N PHE A 615 -12.18 29.46 -27.90
CA PHE A 615 -13.58 29.11 -28.15
C PHE A 615 -13.95 27.81 -27.44
N ILE A 616 -13.14 26.75 -27.54
CA ILE A 616 -13.41 25.48 -26.86
C ILE A 616 -13.54 25.68 -25.35
N GLN A 617 -12.60 26.41 -24.75
CA GLN A 617 -12.54 26.63 -23.30
C GLN A 617 -13.66 27.53 -22.76
N ASN A 618 -14.19 28.46 -23.56
CA ASN A 618 -15.17 29.44 -23.12
C ASN A 618 -16.60 29.12 -23.56
N TYR A 619 -16.83 28.07 -24.35
CA TYR A 619 -18.18 27.66 -24.76
C TYR A 619 -18.96 27.17 -23.54
N ASP A 620 -20.05 27.86 -23.23
CA ASP A 620 -20.94 27.58 -22.11
C ASP A 620 -22.34 27.29 -22.67
N GLU A 621 -22.83 26.06 -22.47
CA GLU A 621 -24.09 25.56 -23.02
C GLU A 621 -25.27 26.48 -22.66
N GLU A 622 -25.28 27.03 -21.44
CA GLU A 622 -26.36 27.89 -20.93
C GLU A 622 -26.24 29.35 -21.40
N ASN A 623 -25.10 29.72 -22.00
CA ASN A 623 -24.81 31.09 -22.40
C ASN A 623 -24.51 31.23 -23.89
N ALA A 624 -25.59 31.49 -24.65
CA ALA A 624 -25.54 31.68 -26.10
C ALA A 624 -24.55 32.77 -26.60
N SER A 625 -24.17 33.74 -25.75
CA SER A 625 -23.19 34.77 -26.14
C SER A 625 -21.77 34.21 -26.32
N THR A 626 -21.48 33.05 -25.72
CA THR A 626 -20.18 32.37 -25.81
C THR A 626 -20.06 31.49 -27.06
N HIS A 627 -21.19 31.14 -27.68
CA HIS A 627 -21.26 30.16 -28.78
C HIS A 627 -20.68 30.66 -30.10
N GLN A 628 -20.41 31.97 -30.22
CA GLN A 628 -19.90 32.61 -31.44
C GLN A 628 -20.74 32.32 -32.70
N GLY A 629 -22.03 32.04 -32.52
CA GLY A 629 -22.98 31.74 -33.60
C GLY A 629 -23.03 30.27 -34.03
N PHE A 630 -22.38 29.35 -33.31
CA PHE A 630 -22.42 27.91 -33.57
C PHE A 630 -23.40 27.16 -32.66
N ASP A 631 -24.03 26.14 -33.20
CA ASP A 631 -24.83 25.14 -32.49
C ASP A 631 -24.13 23.79 -32.66
N LEU A 632 -23.59 23.23 -31.58
CA LEU A 632 -22.74 22.03 -31.64
C LEU A 632 -23.48 20.78 -32.13
N ASP A 633 -24.82 20.76 -32.07
CA ASP A 633 -25.66 19.66 -32.53
C ASP A 633 -26.11 19.80 -33.99
N LYS A 634 -25.83 20.95 -34.62
CA LYS A 634 -26.21 21.22 -36.01
C LYS A 634 -25.01 21.47 -36.90
N ASN A 635 -24.02 22.18 -36.39
CA ASN A 635 -22.84 22.53 -37.16
C ASN A 635 -21.87 21.37 -37.20
N THR A 636 -21.20 21.21 -38.34
CA THR A 636 -20.15 20.20 -38.48
C THR A 636 -18.82 20.72 -37.94
N MET A 637 -17.92 19.83 -37.54
CA MET A 637 -16.61 20.27 -37.06
C MET A 637 -15.81 21.01 -38.15
N ASN A 638 -15.99 20.63 -39.43
CA ASN A 638 -15.34 21.31 -40.54
C ASN A 638 -15.85 22.75 -40.75
N GLU A 639 -17.13 23.03 -40.49
CA GLU A 639 -17.67 24.40 -40.51
C GLU A 639 -16.98 25.26 -39.45
N ILE A 640 -16.84 24.74 -38.23
CA ILE A 640 -16.16 25.43 -37.12
C ILE A 640 -14.69 25.67 -37.47
N TYR A 641 -13.95 24.64 -37.92
CA TYR A 641 -12.55 24.82 -38.31
C TYR A 641 -12.36 25.82 -39.45
N SER A 642 -13.28 25.84 -40.42
CA SER A 642 -13.24 26.77 -41.55
C SER A 642 -13.48 28.21 -41.11
N TYR A 643 -14.36 28.44 -40.13
CA TYR A 643 -14.56 29.76 -39.53
C TYR A 643 -13.30 30.29 -38.82
N PHE A 644 -12.61 29.45 -38.06
CA PHE A 644 -11.34 29.84 -37.44
C PHE A 644 -10.17 29.90 -38.43
N GLY A 645 -10.38 29.45 -39.68
CA GLY A 645 -9.39 29.48 -40.76
C GLY A 645 -8.21 28.55 -40.53
N LEU A 646 -8.44 27.40 -39.86
CA LEU A 646 -7.38 26.44 -39.54
C LEU A 646 -6.91 25.69 -40.79
N GLU A 647 -5.59 25.58 -40.93
CA GLU A 647 -4.95 24.84 -42.03
C GLU A 647 -5.15 23.33 -41.87
N SER A 648 -5.09 22.56 -42.96
CA SER A 648 -5.32 21.10 -42.94
C SER A 648 -4.45 20.38 -41.91
N GLY A 649 -3.14 20.67 -41.87
CA GLY A 649 -2.24 20.05 -40.90
C GLY A 649 -2.52 20.42 -39.44
N THR A 650 -3.29 21.47 -39.17
CA THR A 650 -3.76 21.82 -37.82
C THR A 650 -5.08 21.11 -37.51
N LYS A 651 -5.96 20.94 -38.50
CA LYS A 651 -7.16 20.09 -38.39
C LYS A 651 -6.76 18.64 -38.08
N ASP A 652 -5.81 18.08 -38.83
CA ASP A 652 -5.23 16.75 -38.59
C ASP A 652 -4.75 16.63 -37.14
N PHE A 653 -3.97 17.61 -36.70
CA PHE A 653 -3.44 17.65 -35.35
C PHE A 653 -4.54 17.66 -34.27
N ILE A 654 -5.54 18.53 -34.40
CA ILE A 654 -6.63 18.62 -33.41
C ILE A 654 -7.45 17.34 -33.41
N GLY A 655 -7.87 16.87 -34.58
CA GLY A 655 -8.69 15.67 -34.72
C GLY A 655 -8.02 14.42 -34.17
N HIS A 656 -6.78 14.18 -34.60
CA HIS A 656 -6.08 12.93 -34.31
C HIS A 656 -5.33 12.95 -32.97
N ALA A 657 -4.79 14.10 -32.54
CA ALA A 657 -3.92 14.16 -31.36
C ALA A 657 -4.57 14.81 -30.12
N MET A 658 -5.66 15.56 -30.28
CA MET A 658 -6.46 16.09 -29.16
C MET A 658 -7.81 15.37 -29.03
N ALA A 659 -8.59 15.28 -30.11
CA ALA A 659 -9.88 14.60 -30.10
C ALA A 659 -9.75 13.06 -30.23
N LEU A 660 -8.57 12.59 -30.65
CA LEU A 660 -8.21 11.18 -30.75
C LEU A 660 -9.14 10.39 -31.69
N TRP A 661 -9.54 11.03 -32.78
CA TRP A 661 -10.19 10.35 -33.89
C TRP A 661 -9.16 9.57 -34.70
N SER A 662 -9.53 8.36 -35.13
CA SER A 662 -8.66 7.51 -35.95
C SER A 662 -8.79 7.76 -37.45
N THR A 663 -9.84 8.49 -37.87
CA THR A 663 -10.16 8.87 -39.25
C THR A 663 -10.72 10.29 -39.30
N ASP A 664 -10.74 10.89 -40.49
CA ASP A 664 -11.26 12.24 -40.73
C ASP A 664 -12.80 12.33 -40.85
N ASP A 665 -13.54 11.24 -40.58
CA ASP A 665 -15.00 11.19 -40.75
C ASP A 665 -15.71 12.24 -39.87
N TYR A 666 -15.18 12.48 -38.67
CA TYR A 666 -15.67 13.47 -37.70
C TYR A 666 -15.78 14.90 -38.26
N LEU A 667 -15.04 15.23 -39.33
CA LEU A 667 -15.10 16.54 -39.96
C LEU A 667 -16.50 16.85 -40.52
N ASN A 668 -17.21 15.82 -40.98
CA ASN A 668 -18.54 15.95 -41.58
C ASN A 668 -19.66 15.54 -40.62
N GLU A 669 -19.33 15.14 -39.39
CA GLU A 669 -20.28 14.90 -38.32
C GLU A 669 -20.54 16.18 -37.52
N VAL A 670 -21.59 16.16 -36.70
CA VAL A 670 -21.91 17.26 -35.78
C VAL A 670 -20.74 17.51 -34.82
N ALA A 671 -20.53 18.76 -34.45
CA ALA A 671 -19.33 19.17 -33.72
C ALA A 671 -19.29 18.69 -32.27
N ARG A 672 -20.44 18.41 -31.63
CA ARG A 672 -20.53 18.08 -30.20
C ARG A 672 -19.57 16.97 -29.74
N PRO A 673 -19.54 15.76 -30.33
CA PRO A 673 -18.63 14.71 -29.88
C PRO A 673 -17.15 15.11 -30.00
N THR A 674 -16.80 15.86 -31.04
CA THR A 674 -15.42 16.34 -31.21
C THR A 674 -15.08 17.43 -30.20
N TYR A 675 -16.00 18.36 -29.95
CA TYR A 675 -15.86 19.39 -28.92
C TYR A 675 -15.61 18.76 -27.55
N GLU A 676 -16.44 17.79 -27.14
CA GLU A 676 -16.34 17.10 -25.85
C GLU A 676 -15.00 16.37 -25.70
N ARG A 677 -14.53 15.69 -26.75
CA ARG A 677 -13.22 15.01 -26.75
C ARG A 677 -12.04 15.99 -26.61
N ILE A 678 -12.09 17.14 -27.29
CA ILE A 678 -11.06 18.19 -27.15
C ILE A 678 -11.08 18.77 -25.73
N LEU A 679 -12.26 19.02 -25.17
CA LEU A 679 -12.42 19.53 -23.81
C LEU A 679 -11.93 18.50 -22.77
N LEU A 680 -12.23 17.22 -22.96
CA LEU A 680 -11.72 16.12 -22.13
C LEU A 680 -10.19 16.06 -22.15
N TYR A 681 -9.57 16.18 -23.32
CA TYR A 681 -8.12 16.26 -23.45
C TYR A 681 -7.56 17.44 -22.66
N ALA A 682 -8.08 18.65 -22.91
CA ALA A 682 -7.60 19.87 -22.30
C ALA A 682 -7.75 19.86 -20.77
N SER A 683 -8.90 19.39 -20.26
CA SER A 683 -9.17 19.27 -18.83
C SER A 683 -8.29 18.20 -18.16
N SER A 684 -8.03 17.08 -18.85
CA SER A 684 -7.12 16.03 -18.39
C SER A 684 -5.69 16.55 -18.28
N VAL A 685 -5.20 17.35 -19.24
CA VAL A 685 -3.90 18.01 -19.11
C VAL A 685 -3.91 19.02 -17.96
N ALA A 686 -4.99 19.80 -17.80
CA ALA A 686 -5.07 20.80 -16.74
C ALA A 686 -4.99 20.19 -15.32
N LYS A 687 -5.47 18.96 -15.14
CA LYS A 687 -5.46 18.26 -13.84
C LYS A 687 -4.07 17.96 -13.31
N TYR A 688 -3.13 17.53 -14.18
CA TYR A 688 -1.80 17.07 -13.75
C TYR A 688 -0.63 17.72 -14.50
N GLY A 689 -0.86 18.55 -15.51
CA GLY A 689 0.11 19.49 -16.12
C GLY A 689 1.02 18.98 -17.24
N LYS A 690 1.49 17.73 -17.24
CA LYS A 690 2.46 17.22 -18.23
C LYS A 690 1.81 16.69 -19.51
N SER A 691 0.92 15.72 -19.36
CA SER A 691 0.11 15.09 -20.41
C SER A 691 -1.29 14.76 -19.85
N PRO A 692 -2.29 14.43 -20.70
CA PRO A 692 -3.62 14.07 -20.22
C PRO A 692 -3.70 12.63 -19.70
N TYR A 693 -2.59 11.90 -19.75
CA TYR A 693 -2.58 10.46 -19.54
C TYR A 693 -1.96 10.06 -18.21
N ILE A 694 -2.57 9.05 -17.60
CA ILE A 694 -2.02 8.30 -16.48
C ILE A 694 -1.95 6.82 -16.86
N TYR A 695 -1.12 6.08 -16.14
CA TYR A 695 -0.90 4.66 -16.35
C TYR A 695 -0.59 3.97 -15.02
N PRO A 696 -1.15 2.78 -14.76
CA PRO A 696 -0.93 2.05 -13.50
C PRO A 696 0.52 1.58 -13.37
N LEU A 697 1.08 1.65 -12.16
CA LEU A 697 2.33 0.95 -11.87
C LEU A 697 2.10 -0.56 -12.04
N TYR A 698 3.13 -1.27 -12.51
CA TYR A 698 3.08 -2.72 -12.82
C TYR A 698 2.23 -3.12 -14.03
N GLY A 699 1.71 -2.15 -14.79
CA GLY A 699 1.06 -2.40 -16.08
C GLY A 699 -0.45 -2.58 -16.00
N LEU A 700 -1.08 -2.78 -17.17
CA LEU A 700 -2.55 -2.78 -17.27
C LEU A 700 -3.22 -4.00 -16.63
N GLY A 701 -2.47 -5.08 -16.38
CA GLY A 701 -2.93 -6.27 -15.67
C GLY A 701 -3.46 -5.97 -14.27
N GLU A 702 -3.07 -4.86 -13.66
CA GLU A 702 -3.59 -4.41 -12.37
C GLU A 702 -5.07 -3.97 -12.44
N LEU A 703 -5.54 -3.50 -13.61
CA LEU A 703 -6.93 -3.03 -13.75
C LEU A 703 -7.92 -4.20 -13.66
N PRO A 704 -7.83 -5.28 -14.47
CA PRO A 704 -8.69 -6.46 -14.30
C PRO A 704 -8.63 -7.05 -12.90
N GLN A 705 -7.44 -7.12 -12.29
CA GLN A 705 -7.28 -7.64 -10.91
C GLN A 705 -7.99 -6.76 -9.88
N GLY A 706 -7.87 -5.43 -9.98
CA GLY A 706 -8.55 -4.50 -9.09
C GLY A 706 -10.07 -4.60 -9.18
N PHE A 707 -10.62 -4.71 -10.39
CA PHE A 707 -12.05 -4.92 -10.59
C PHE A 707 -12.52 -6.33 -10.19
N ALA A 708 -11.69 -7.36 -10.35
CA ALA A 708 -11.98 -8.69 -9.87
C ALA A 708 -12.10 -8.71 -8.34
N ARG A 709 -11.18 -8.04 -7.65
CA ARG A 709 -11.24 -7.85 -6.20
C ARG A 709 -12.50 -7.08 -5.80
N LEU A 710 -12.85 -6.00 -6.50
CA LEU A 710 -14.09 -5.26 -6.27
C LEU A 710 -15.32 -6.17 -6.38
N SER A 711 -15.46 -6.85 -7.51
CA SER A 711 -16.60 -7.73 -7.78
C SER A 711 -16.72 -8.81 -6.68
N ALA A 712 -15.60 -9.39 -6.27
CA ALA A 712 -15.58 -10.39 -5.20
C ALA A 712 -15.94 -9.85 -3.80
N ILE A 713 -15.57 -8.60 -3.47
CA ILE A 713 -16.00 -7.94 -2.23
C ILE A 713 -17.53 -7.85 -2.14
N TYR A 714 -18.20 -7.68 -3.28
CA TYR A 714 -19.66 -7.60 -3.37
C TYR A 714 -20.33 -8.96 -3.64
N GLY A 715 -19.61 -10.07 -3.47
CA GLY A 715 -20.14 -11.43 -3.60
C GLY A 715 -20.02 -12.05 -4.99
N GLY A 716 -19.30 -11.42 -5.91
CA GLY A 716 -18.92 -12.02 -7.19
C GLY A 716 -17.97 -13.22 -7.01
N THR A 717 -18.14 -14.26 -7.81
CA THR A 717 -17.29 -15.46 -7.79
C THR A 717 -16.39 -15.48 -9.02
N TYR A 718 -15.06 -15.60 -8.86
CA TYR A 718 -14.11 -15.68 -9.98
C TYR A 718 -13.51 -17.09 -10.11
N MET A 719 -13.43 -17.58 -11.35
CA MET A 719 -12.85 -18.88 -11.67
C MET A 719 -11.89 -18.75 -12.86
N LEU A 720 -10.58 -18.86 -12.60
CA LEU A 720 -9.55 -18.96 -13.64
C LEU A 720 -9.30 -20.43 -14.00
N ASP A 721 -8.55 -20.68 -15.07
CA ASP A 721 -8.21 -22.02 -15.58
C ASP A 721 -9.46 -22.91 -15.72
N THR A 722 -10.60 -22.32 -16.07
CA THR A 722 -11.89 -23.02 -16.09
C THR A 722 -12.49 -22.95 -17.49
N PRO A 723 -12.16 -23.91 -18.37
CA PRO A 723 -12.76 -24.00 -19.68
C PRO A 723 -14.29 -24.15 -19.62
N ILE A 724 -14.97 -23.56 -20.60
CA ILE A 724 -16.40 -23.78 -20.83
C ILE A 724 -16.57 -25.01 -21.70
N ASP A 725 -17.11 -26.09 -21.12
CA ASP A 725 -17.33 -27.36 -21.81
C ASP A 725 -18.59 -27.29 -22.68
N GLU A 726 -19.65 -26.65 -22.19
CA GLU A 726 -20.91 -26.48 -22.89
C GLU A 726 -21.61 -25.16 -22.51
N VAL A 727 -22.17 -24.46 -23.49
CA VAL A 727 -23.11 -23.34 -23.24
C VAL A 727 -24.54 -23.85 -23.33
N LEU A 728 -25.34 -23.55 -22.32
CA LEU A 728 -26.72 -24.01 -22.20
C LEU A 728 -27.68 -22.93 -22.72
N TYR A 729 -28.73 -23.41 -23.38
CA TYR A 729 -29.76 -22.56 -23.96
C TYR A 729 -31.15 -23.06 -23.62
N GLU A 730 -32.11 -22.13 -23.51
CA GLU A 730 -33.54 -22.40 -23.46
C GLU A 730 -34.20 -21.99 -24.79
N GLY A 731 -35.18 -22.76 -25.25
CA GLY A 731 -35.88 -22.53 -26.53
C GLY A 731 -35.13 -23.07 -27.76
N GLU A 732 -35.73 -22.90 -28.94
CA GLU A 732 -35.17 -23.34 -30.24
C GLU A 732 -35.30 -22.24 -31.30
N GLY A 733 -34.47 -22.29 -32.34
CA GLY A 733 -34.54 -21.39 -33.47
C GLY A 733 -34.32 -19.92 -33.09
N ALA A 734 -35.26 -19.04 -33.46
CA ALA A 734 -35.19 -17.60 -33.20
C ALA A 734 -35.46 -17.22 -31.72
N ASP A 735 -36.05 -18.12 -30.93
CA ASP A 735 -36.36 -17.91 -29.51
C ASP A 735 -35.29 -18.49 -28.57
N LYS A 736 -34.14 -18.91 -29.12
CA LYS A 736 -33.00 -19.48 -28.37
C LYS A 736 -32.36 -18.42 -27.48
N LYS A 737 -32.36 -18.64 -26.16
CA LYS A 737 -31.78 -17.74 -25.14
C LYS A 737 -30.74 -18.43 -24.30
N PHE A 738 -29.75 -17.67 -23.83
CA PHE A 738 -28.76 -18.14 -22.87
C PHE A 738 -29.45 -18.60 -21.57
N ALA A 739 -28.99 -19.71 -21.01
CA ALA A 739 -29.53 -20.27 -19.77
C ALA A 739 -28.45 -20.72 -18.77
N GLY A 740 -27.18 -20.72 -19.16
CA GLY A 740 -26.09 -21.15 -18.28
C GLY A 740 -24.87 -21.71 -19.01
N VAL A 741 -23.93 -22.22 -18.23
CA VAL A 741 -22.70 -22.87 -18.70
C VAL A 741 -22.41 -24.15 -17.92
N VAL A 742 -21.68 -25.07 -18.55
CA VAL A 742 -21.12 -26.28 -17.93
C VAL A 742 -19.61 -26.17 -17.99
N THR A 743 -18.96 -26.47 -16.87
CA THR A 743 -17.50 -26.48 -16.71
C THR A 743 -17.06 -27.72 -15.94
N LYS A 744 -15.75 -27.91 -15.80
CA LYS A 744 -15.16 -28.93 -14.93
C LYS A 744 -15.63 -28.84 -13.46
N GLU A 745 -16.09 -27.66 -13.02
CA GLU A 745 -16.55 -27.39 -11.64
C GLU A 745 -18.07 -27.56 -11.45
N GLY A 746 -18.83 -27.87 -12.52
CA GLY A 746 -20.25 -28.17 -12.45
C GLY A 746 -21.10 -27.46 -13.51
N LYS A 747 -22.38 -27.21 -13.20
CA LYS A 747 -23.32 -26.46 -14.04
C LYS A 747 -23.85 -25.22 -13.32
N ALA A 748 -23.74 -24.05 -13.97
CA ALA A 748 -24.27 -22.79 -13.48
C ALA A 748 -25.31 -22.24 -14.45
N LYS A 749 -26.35 -21.62 -13.90
CA LYS A 749 -27.43 -20.96 -14.66
C LYS A 749 -27.41 -19.46 -14.40
N ALA A 750 -27.71 -18.70 -15.43
CA ALA A 750 -28.02 -17.29 -15.33
C ALA A 750 -28.91 -16.88 -16.51
N PRO A 751 -29.76 -15.85 -16.34
CA PRO A 751 -30.62 -15.36 -17.42
C PRO A 751 -29.85 -14.64 -18.53
N ILE A 752 -28.64 -14.13 -18.24
CA ILE A 752 -27.80 -13.42 -19.19
C ILE A 752 -26.32 -13.79 -19.03
N VAL A 753 -25.55 -13.60 -20.10
CA VAL A 753 -24.10 -13.71 -20.12
C VAL A 753 -23.46 -12.46 -20.73
N ILE A 754 -22.36 -12.01 -20.14
CA ILE A 754 -21.44 -11.03 -20.72
C ILE A 754 -20.18 -11.77 -21.14
N ALA A 755 -19.66 -11.55 -22.34
CA ALA A 755 -18.48 -12.27 -22.79
C ALA A 755 -17.64 -11.49 -23.80
N ASP A 756 -16.35 -11.83 -23.87
CA ASP A 756 -15.53 -11.41 -25.00
C ASP A 756 -15.86 -12.24 -26.28
N PRO A 757 -15.48 -11.76 -27.49
CA PRO A 757 -15.77 -12.45 -28.75
C PRO A 757 -15.33 -13.91 -28.86
N THR A 758 -14.35 -14.32 -28.07
CA THR A 758 -13.71 -15.64 -28.21
C THR A 758 -14.51 -16.78 -27.57
N TYR A 759 -15.55 -16.46 -26.79
CA TYR A 759 -16.48 -17.44 -26.21
C TYR A 759 -17.67 -17.73 -27.12
N PHE A 760 -18.02 -16.81 -28.03
CA PHE A 760 -19.18 -16.91 -28.93
C PHE A 760 -18.81 -16.54 -30.39
N PRO A 761 -17.91 -17.30 -31.05
CA PRO A 761 -17.44 -16.99 -32.40
C PRO A 761 -18.55 -16.95 -33.47
N GLU A 762 -19.69 -17.60 -33.23
CA GLU A 762 -20.87 -17.61 -34.09
C GLU A 762 -21.77 -16.37 -33.94
N ASN A 763 -21.64 -15.62 -32.85
CA ASN A 763 -22.43 -14.41 -32.56
C ASN A 763 -21.67 -13.11 -32.84
N VAL A 764 -20.45 -13.22 -33.37
CA VAL A 764 -19.61 -12.09 -33.74
C VAL A 764 -19.31 -12.09 -35.23
N LYS A 765 -19.10 -10.89 -35.77
CA LYS A 765 -18.60 -10.69 -37.13
C LYS A 765 -17.25 -9.99 -37.07
N LYS A 766 -16.43 -10.27 -38.08
CA LYS A 766 -15.20 -9.53 -38.33
C LYS A 766 -15.57 -8.12 -38.77
N THR A 767 -14.92 -7.11 -38.20
CA THR A 767 -15.11 -5.72 -38.64
C THR A 767 -14.51 -5.46 -40.03
N GLY A 768 -13.66 -6.37 -40.50
CA GLY A 768 -12.84 -6.22 -41.71
C GLY A 768 -11.46 -5.61 -41.41
N ALA A 769 -11.23 -5.12 -40.19
CA ALA A 769 -9.95 -4.58 -39.76
C ALA A 769 -9.10 -5.63 -39.02
N LYS A 770 -7.79 -5.56 -39.22
CA LYS A 770 -6.77 -6.27 -38.45
C LYS A 770 -5.80 -5.26 -37.87
N VAL A 771 -5.32 -5.50 -36.66
CA VAL A 771 -4.36 -4.62 -35.98
C VAL A 771 -3.03 -5.35 -35.88
N ILE A 772 -1.96 -4.69 -36.34
CA ILE A 772 -0.61 -5.12 -36.02
C ILE A 772 -0.15 -4.40 -34.75
N ARG A 773 0.47 -5.14 -33.82
CA ARG A 773 1.15 -4.61 -32.64
C ARG A 773 2.59 -5.09 -32.63
N ALA A 774 3.54 -4.17 -32.51
CA ALA A 774 4.96 -4.46 -32.40
C ALA A 774 5.50 -3.94 -31.06
N ILE A 775 5.87 -4.87 -30.19
CA ILE A 775 6.45 -4.61 -28.88
C ILE A 775 7.97 -4.53 -29.05
N CYS A 776 8.53 -3.34 -28.86
CA CYS A 776 9.95 -3.04 -29.06
C CYS A 776 10.66 -2.82 -27.72
N ILE A 777 11.73 -3.56 -27.49
CA ILE A 777 12.59 -3.43 -26.30
C ILE A 777 13.75 -2.50 -26.64
N LEU A 778 13.92 -1.44 -25.86
CA LEU A 778 14.98 -0.44 -26.03
C LEU A 778 15.83 -0.36 -24.75
N ASP A 779 17.09 0.01 -24.88
CA ASP A 779 18.02 0.34 -23.78
C ASP A 779 18.30 1.86 -23.70
N HIS A 780 17.46 2.66 -24.36
CA HIS A 780 17.56 4.10 -24.41
C HIS A 780 16.16 4.74 -24.55
N PRO A 781 15.99 6.00 -24.12
CA PRO A 781 14.77 6.76 -24.40
C PRO A 781 14.59 6.99 -25.90
N VAL A 782 13.40 7.41 -26.32
CA VAL A 782 13.14 7.75 -27.73
C VAL A 782 14.06 8.89 -28.18
N PRO A 783 14.84 8.72 -29.26
CA PRO A 783 15.76 9.74 -29.75
C PRO A 783 15.13 11.13 -29.93
N GLY A 784 15.78 12.14 -29.37
CA GLY A 784 15.34 13.55 -29.44
C GLY A 784 14.35 13.96 -28.35
N VAL A 785 13.88 13.03 -27.52
CA VAL A 785 13.01 13.29 -26.36
C VAL A 785 13.45 12.41 -25.17
N GLU A 786 14.26 12.95 -24.26
CA GLU A 786 14.73 12.26 -23.05
C GLU A 786 13.63 12.20 -21.99
N LEU A 787 12.61 11.37 -22.23
CA LEU A 787 11.45 11.19 -21.37
C LEU A 787 11.34 9.74 -20.91
N ASP A 788 10.85 9.56 -19.68
CA ASP A 788 10.60 8.25 -19.08
C ASP A 788 9.40 7.51 -19.71
N SER A 789 8.48 8.25 -20.33
CA SER A 789 7.26 7.74 -20.96
C SER A 789 6.66 8.76 -21.91
N LEU A 790 6.00 8.29 -22.96
CA LEU A 790 5.27 9.17 -23.86
C LEU A 790 4.19 8.43 -24.65
N GLN A 791 3.19 9.20 -25.08
CA GLN A 791 2.35 8.84 -26.22
C GLN A 791 2.89 9.54 -27.47
N LEU A 792 2.95 8.84 -28.60
CA LEU A 792 3.23 9.44 -29.90
C LEU A 792 2.17 8.99 -30.91
N ILE A 793 1.57 9.97 -31.58
CA ILE A 793 0.58 9.77 -32.63
C ILE A 793 1.20 10.17 -33.97
N ILE A 794 1.08 9.31 -34.96
CA ILE A 794 1.48 9.56 -36.35
C ILE A 794 0.21 9.62 -37.19
N PRO A 795 -0.31 10.82 -37.48
CA PRO A 795 -1.54 10.97 -38.24
C PRO A 795 -1.42 10.37 -39.64
N GLN A 796 -2.47 9.70 -40.10
CA GLN A 796 -2.55 8.99 -41.37
C GLN A 796 -2.07 9.84 -42.56
N ASN A 797 -2.45 11.12 -42.58
CA ASN A 797 -2.15 12.08 -43.65
C ASN A 797 -0.64 12.41 -43.74
N GLN A 798 0.12 12.20 -42.67
CA GLN A 798 1.57 12.46 -42.62
C GLN A 798 2.41 11.31 -43.21
N VAL A 799 1.81 10.13 -43.36
CA VAL A 799 2.47 8.91 -43.82
C VAL A 799 1.74 8.24 -45.00
N GLY A 800 0.75 8.92 -45.58
CA GLY A 800 0.02 8.45 -46.76
C GLY A 800 -0.84 7.22 -46.48
N ARG A 801 -1.41 7.13 -45.28
CA ARG A 801 -2.25 6.00 -44.81
C ARG A 801 -3.72 6.42 -44.71
N LYS A 802 -4.58 5.44 -44.41
CA LYS A 802 -5.99 5.65 -44.04
C LYS A 802 -6.25 5.60 -42.53
N HIS A 803 -5.30 5.07 -41.77
CA HIS A 803 -5.36 4.98 -40.31
C HIS A 803 -4.03 5.38 -39.67
N ASP A 804 -4.14 5.99 -38.50
CA ASP A 804 -3.01 6.44 -37.70
C ASP A 804 -2.12 5.29 -37.23
N ILE A 805 -0.87 5.65 -36.91
CA ILE A 805 0.05 4.78 -36.17
C ILE A 805 0.24 5.36 -34.76
N TYR A 806 0.05 4.52 -33.75
CA TYR A 806 0.21 4.88 -32.35
C TYR A 806 1.47 4.25 -31.77
N VAL A 807 2.16 4.98 -30.90
CA VAL A 807 3.30 4.48 -30.13
C VAL A 807 3.10 4.84 -28.66
N ALA A 808 3.04 3.82 -27.80
CA ALA A 808 3.05 3.98 -26.35
C ALA A 808 4.43 3.60 -25.82
N VAL A 809 5.07 4.49 -25.06
CA VAL A 809 6.39 4.26 -24.48
C VAL A 809 6.32 4.33 -22.96
N LEU A 810 6.87 3.29 -22.33
CA LEU A 810 6.96 3.13 -20.89
C LEU A 810 8.41 2.75 -20.52
N SER A 811 8.78 2.92 -19.26
CA SER A 811 10.08 2.53 -18.72
C SER A 811 9.95 1.94 -17.32
N ASP A 812 11.10 1.63 -16.72
CA ASP A 812 11.26 1.22 -15.33
C ASP A 812 10.54 2.08 -14.29
N VAL A 813 10.30 3.38 -14.57
CA VAL A 813 9.57 4.24 -13.64
C VAL A 813 8.08 3.86 -13.48
N HIS A 814 7.56 3.02 -14.37
CA HIS A 814 6.22 2.41 -14.31
C HIS A 814 6.25 0.96 -13.81
N CYS A 815 7.43 0.45 -13.47
CA CYS A 815 7.63 -0.94 -13.02
C CYS A 815 7.21 -2.01 -14.05
N VAL A 816 7.22 -1.69 -15.36
CA VAL A 816 6.88 -2.63 -16.44
C VAL A 816 8.09 -3.27 -17.10
N VAL A 817 9.28 -2.70 -16.88
CA VAL A 817 10.57 -3.22 -17.35
C VAL A 817 11.66 -2.94 -16.30
N PRO A 818 12.80 -3.64 -16.32
CA PRO A 818 13.92 -3.38 -15.43
C PRO A 818 14.60 -2.02 -15.68
N LYS A 819 15.31 -1.52 -14.66
CA LYS A 819 16.07 -0.27 -14.75
C LYS A 819 17.00 -0.24 -15.95
N GLY A 820 16.94 0.87 -16.70
CA GLY A 820 17.74 1.09 -17.91
C GLY A 820 17.10 0.58 -19.20
N TYR A 821 15.90 0.00 -19.15
CA TYR A 821 15.13 -0.38 -20.33
C TYR A 821 13.91 0.51 -20.53
N TYR A 822 13.48 0.57 -21.78
CA TYR A 822 12.22 1.14 -22.23
C TYR A 822 11.46 0.11 -23.05
N MET A 823 10.14 0.18 -22.96
CA MET A 823 9.22 -0.58 -23.77
C MET A 823 8.47 0.39 -24.67
N ALA A 824 8.57 0.21 -25.98
CA ALA A 824 7.82 0.99 -26.96
C ALA A 824 6.92 0.06 -27.76
N ILE A 825 5.61 0.26 -27.70
CA ILE A 825 4.66 -0.60 -28.40
C ILE A 825 3.97 0.20 -29.50
N VAL A 826 4.18 -0.24 -30.73
CA VAL A 826 3.68 0.39 -31.95
C VAL A 826 2.44 -0.35 -32.43
N SER A 827 1.37 0.37 -32.81
CA SER A 827 0.17 -0.26 -33.36
C SER A 827 -0.52 0.56 -34.45
N THR A 828 -1.16 -0.14 -35.39
CA THR A 828 -2.00 0.46 -36.45
C THR A 828 -2.94 -0.59 -37.06
N ILE A 829 -3.96 -0.15 -37.78
CA ILE A 829 -4.81 -1.01 -38.62
C ILE A 829 -4.04 -1.38 -39.90
N ILE A 830 -4.02 -2.64 -40.27
CA ILE A 830 -3.32 -3.16 -41.45
C ILE A 830 -4.05 -2.72 -42.72
N GLU A 831 -3.32 -2.12 -43.64
CA GLU A 831 -3.83 -1.67 -44.95
C GLU A 831 -3.17 -2.40 -46.13
N THR A 832 -2.07 -3.13 -45.89
CA THR A 832 -1.27 -3.76 -46.94
C THR A 832 -0.93 -5.21 -46.62
N ASP A 833 -0.42 -5.93 -47.62
CA ASP A 833 0.07 -7.31 -47.46
C ASP A 833 1.46 -7.39 -46.77
N ALA A 834 2.06 -6.24 -46.42
CA ALA A 834 3.34 -6.15 -45.70
C ALA A 834 3.22 -5.34 -44.39
N PRO A 835 2.50 -5.86 -43.37
CA PRO A 835 2.18 -5.11 -42.14
C PRO A 835 3.39 -4.54 -41.40
N HIS A 836 4.52 -5.25 -41.42
CA HIS A 836 5.76 -4.82 -40.76
C HIS A 836 6.38 -3.56 -41.39
N VAL A 837 6.16 -3.33 -42.70
CA VAL A 837 6.64 -2.13 -43.42
C VAL A 837 5.80 -0.91 -43.06
N GLU A 838 4.52 -1.11 -42.76
CA GLU A 838 3.60 -0.03 -42.36
C GLU A 838 4.06 0.66 -41.06
N LEU A 839 4.80 -0.05 -40.20
CA LEU A 839 5.32 0.46 -38.92
C LEU A 839 6.67 1.18 -39.06
N GLU A 840 7.28 1.18 -40.24
CA GLU A 840 8.61 1.76 -40.47
C GLU A 840 8.73 3.25 -40.08
N PRO A 841 7.71 4.12 -40.31
CA PRO A 841 7.76 5.49 -39.81
C PRO A 841 7.94 5.60 -38.30
N ALA A 842 7.30 4.72 -37.52
CA ALA A 842 7.46 4.67 -36.07
C ALA A 842 8.81 4.06 -35.67
N PHE A 843 9.24 2.98 -36.32
CA PHE A 843 10.53 2.34 -36.02
C PHE A 843 11.74 3.25 -36.24
N LYS A 844 11.68 4.14 -37.24
CA LYS A 844 12.72 5.17 -37.46
C LYS A 844 12.82 6.15 -36.30
N LEU A 845 11.69 6.50 -35.68
CA LEU A 845 11.65 7.41 -34.54
C LEU A 845 12.16 6.76 -33.26
N LEU A 846 11.95 5.44 -33.10
CA LEU A 846 12.40 4.69 -31.92
C LEU A 846 13.91 4.48 -31.85
N GLY A 847 14.65 4.63 -32.95
CA GLY A 847 16.09 4.35 -32.99
C GLY A 847 16.43 2.84 -32.98
N PRO A 848 17.66 2.46 -32.60
CA PRO A 848 18.06 1.08 -32.40
C PRO A 848 17.11 0.35 -31.43
N ARG A 849 16.80 -0.91 -31.72
CA ARG A 849 15.94 -1.76 -30.89
C ARG A 849 16.70 -3.03 -30.58
N ILE A 850 16.68 -3.46 -29.31
CA ILE A 850 17.32 -4.71 -28.90
C ILE A 850 16.56 -5.88 -29.51
N ASP A 851 15.23 -5.84 -29.42
CA ASP A 851 14.36 -6.81 -30.07
C ASP A 851 13.00 -6.20 -30.43
N THR A 852 12.26 -6.89 -31.29
CA THR A 852 10.89 -6.56 -31.65
C THR A 852 10.06 -7.85 -31.76
N LEU A 853 8.94 -7.86 -31.04
CA LEU A 853 7.97 -8.95 -30.98
C LEU A 853 6.67 -8.47 -31.65
N MET A 854 6.23 -9.15 -32.72
CA MET A 854 5.08 -8.70 -33.52
C MET A 854 3.91 -9.66 -33.38
N GLY A 855 2.72 -9.10 -33.19
CA GLY A 855 1.44 -9.81 -33.19
C GLY A 855 0.45 -9.16 -34.15
N ILE A 856 -0.43 -9.98 -34.73
CA ILE A 856 -1.56 -9.51 -35.53
C ILE A 856 -2.83 -10.04 -34.88
N ALA A 857 -3.77 -9.14 -34.61
CA ALA A 857 -5.08 -9.46 -34.07
C ALA A 857 -6.17 -9.06 -35.08
N GLU A 858 -7.18 -9.90 -35.24
CA GLU A 858 -8.38 -9.56 -36.02
C GLU A 858 -9.43 -8.96 -35.09
N LEU A 859 -10.12 -7.90 -35.54
CA LEU A 859 -11.12 -7.22 -34.72
C LEU A 859 -12.52 -7.78 -34.96
N TYR A 860 -13.23 -8.04 -33.86
CA TYR A 860 -14.57 -8.57 -33.85
C TYR A 860 -15.53 -7.62 -33.15
N GLU A 861 -16.78 -7.63 -33.61
CA GLU A 861 -17.91 -6.93 -32.98
C GLU A 861 -19.14 -7.85 -32.97
N PRO A 862 -20.08 -7.66 -32.03
CA PRO A 862 -21.31 -8.45 -31.97
C PRO A 862 -22.18 -8.27 -33.22
N ILE A 863 -22.89 -9.33 -33.61
CA ILE A 863 -23.89 -9.29 -34.71
C ILE A 863 -25.23 -8.70 -34.23
N ASP A 864 -25.58 -8.89 -32.96
CA ASP A 864 -26.84 -8.44 -32.33
C ASP A 864 -26.55 -7.77 -30.98
N ASP A 865 -27.46 -6.95 -30.47
CA ASP A 865 -27.30 -6.23 -29.20
C ASP A 865 -27.52 -7.12 -27.96
N GLY A 866 -27.87 -8.39 -28.13
CA GLY A 866 -28.00 -9.34 -27.03
C GLY A 866 -29.33 -9.28 -26.30
N THR A 867 -30.18 -8.29 -26.59
CA THR A 867 -31.47 -8.10 -25.89
C THR A 867 -32.45 -9.24 -26.14
N LYS A 868 -32.33 -9.94 -27.27
CA LYS A 868 -33.20 -11.06 -27.65
C LYS A 868 -32.76 -12.40 -27.05
N ASN A 869 -31.45 -12.64 -27.00
CA ASN A 869 -30.88 -13.94 -26.66
C ASN A 869 -30.18 -13.98 -25.29
N GLY A 870 -30.01 -12.84 -24.62
CA GLY A 870 -29.33 -12.74 -23.33
C GLY A 870 -27.79 -12.85 -23.41
N ILE A 871 -27.20 -12.67 -24.60
CA ILE A 871 -25.75 -12.81 -24.84
C ILE A 871 -25.18 -11.45 -25.21
N TYR A 872 -24.50 -10.80 -24.27
CA TYR A 872 -23.95 -9.46 -24.42
C TYR A 872 -22.44 -9.54 -24.67
N ILE A 873 -22.03 -9.36 -25.92
CA ILE A 873 -20.62 -9.53 -26.32
C ILE A 873 -19.94 -8.17 -26.47
N SER A 874 -18.72 -8.06 -25.94
CA SER A 874 -17.87 -6.88 -26.10
C SER A 874 -17.16 -6.83 -27.46
N LYS A 875 -16.67 -5.65 -27.83
CA LYS A 875 -15.84 -5.45 -29.02
C LYS A 875 -14.38 -5.77 -28.71
N SER A 876 -13.65 -6.27 -29.71
CA SER A 876 -12.19 -6.39 -29.60
C SER A 876 -11.53 -5.03 -29.39
N TYR A 877 -10.48 -4.99 -28.56
CA TYR A 877 -9.70 -3.77 -28.36
C TYR A 877 -9.07 -3.28 -29.67
N ASP A 878 -9.39 -2.04 -30.04
CA ASP A 878 -8.90 -1.38 -31.25
C ASP A 878 -7.39 -1.04 -31.21
N ALA A 879 -6.92 -0.34 -32.24
CA ALA A 879 -5.54 0.09 -32.37
C ALA A 879 -5.21 1.37 -31.57
N SER A 880 -6.19 2.04 -30.94
CA SER A 880 -5.93 3.28 -30.23
C SER A 880 -5.05 3.05 -28.99
N SER A 881 -4.29 4.06 -28.60
CA SER A 881 -3.40 4.01 -27.43
C SER A 881 -4.05 4.50 -26.13
N HIS A 882 -5.38 4.59 -26.09
CA HIS A 882 -6.16 4.99 -24.91
C HIS A 882 -7.43 4.15 -24.77
N PHE A 883 -8.14 4.31 -23.65
CA PHE A 883 -9.31 3.48 -23.29
C PHE A 883 -10.68 4.06 -23.66
N GLU A 884 -10.77 5.27 -24.24
CA GLU A 884 -12.08 5.90 -24.50
C GLU A 884 -13.07 5.02 -25.27
N SER A 885 -12.65 4.37 -26.37
CA SER A 885 -13.52 3.44 -27.11
C SER A 885 -13.90 2.20 -26.30
N THR A 886 -13.02 1.74 -25.40
CA THR A 886 -13.31 0.65 -24.46
C THR A 886 -14.37 1.07 -23.45
N THR A 887 -14.29 2.29 -22.92
CA THR A 887 -15.32 2.80 -22.00
C THR A 887 -16.65 3.07 -22.67
N ASP A 888 -16.64 3.46 -23.96
CA ASP A 888 -17.86 3.59 -24.75
C ASP A 888 -18.55 2.22 -24.91
N ASP A 889 -17.78 1.15 -25.10
CA ASP A 889 -18.31 -0.22 -25.16
C ASP A 889 -18.87 -0.70 -23.81
N VAL A 890 -18.19 -0.39 -22.70
CA VAL A 890 -18.72 -0.64 -21.34
C VAL A 890 -20.07 0.05 -21.14
N LYS A 891 -20.19 1.33 -21.50
CA LYS A 891 -21.43 2.10 -21.36
C LYS A 891 -22.56 1.52 -22.23
N ASP A 892 -22.24 1.13 -23.48
CA ASP A 892 -23.19 0.50 -24.40
C ASP A 892 -23.72 -0.84 -23.86
N ILE A 893 -22.83 -1.73 -23.44
CA ILE A 893 -23.21 -3.05 -22.91
C ILE A 893 -24.04 -2.89 -21.63
N TYR A 894 -23.61 -2.02 -20.71
CA TYR A 894 -24.39 -1.72 -19.51
C TYR A 894 -25.80 -1.21 -19.85
N PHE A 895 -25.92 -0.29 -20.82
CA PHE A 895 -27.22 0.21 -21.27
C PHE A 895 -28.09 -0.89 -21.87
N ARG A 896 -27.52 -1.77 -22.71
CA ARG A 896 -28.23 -2.90 -23.31
C ARG A 896 -28.75 -3.89 -22.27
N ILE A 897 -28.01 -4.10 -21.18
CA ILE A 897 -28.39 -4.98 -20.07
C ILE A 897 -29.47 -4.35 -19.19
N THR A 898 -29.32 -3.08 -18.82
CA THR A 898 -30.13 -2.44 -17.78
C THR A 898 -31.28 -1.58 -18.32
N GLY A 899 -31.22 -1.19 -19.59
CA GLY A 899 -32.10 -0.22 -20.23
C GLY A 899 -31.88 1.22 -19.75
N LYS A 900 -30.79 1.50 -19.01
CA LYS A 900 -30.48 2.81 -18.41
C LYS A 900 -29.03 3.21 -18.65
N PRO A 901 -28.73 4.51 -18.79
CA PRO A 901 -27.36 4.97 -18.86
C PRO A 901 -26.62 4.64 -17.57
N LEU A 902 -25.31 4.38 -17.66
CA LEU A 902 -24.46 4.17 -16.50
C LEU A 902 -24.36 5.48 -15.72
N GLU A 903 -24.89 5.50 -14.49
CA GLU A 903 -24.79 6.62 -13.57
C GLU A 903 -23.82 6.26 -12.44
N LEU A 904 -22.64 6.88 -12.44
CA LEU A 904 -21.64 6.66 -11.40
C LEU A 904 -22.05 7.36 -10.11
N LYS A 905 -22.57 6.59 -9.16
CA LYS A 905 -22.80 7.07 -7.79
C LYS A 905 -21.50 6.99 -7.02
N LYS A 906 -21.08 8.11 -6.42
CA LYS A 906 -19.98 8.09 -5.47
C LYS A 906 -20.41 7.19 -4.31
N ARG A 907 -19.56 6.24 -3.93
CA ARG A 907 -19.79 5.46 -2.70
C ARG A 907 -20.04 6.44 -1.55
N PRO A 908 -21.15 6.30 -0.79
CA PRO A 908 -21.36 7.17 0.34
C PRO A 908 -20.21 6.95 1.34
N THR A 909 -19.73 8.04 1.92
CA THR A 909 -18.80 7.96 3.04
C THR A 909 -19.43 7.15 4.18
N ALA A 910 -18.63 6.60 5.10
CA ALA A 910 -19.16 5.86 6.25
C ALA A 910 -20.20 6.70 7.03
N GLU A 911 -20.01 8.02 7.10
CA GLU A 911 -20.95 8.98 7.69
C GLU A 911 -22.26 9.14 6.88
N GLU A 912 -22.22 9.05 5.54
CA GLU A 912 -23.41 9.10 4.67
C GLU A 912 -24.17 7.77 4.62
N GLU A 913 -23.48 6.63 4.76
CA GLU A 913 -24.11 5.31 4.93
C GLU A 913 -24.86 5.22 6.27
N GLU A 914 -24.31 5.77 7.36
CA GLU A 914 -25.02 5.92 8.64
C GLU A 914 -26.26 6.82 8.52
N ALA A 915 -26.18 7.92 7.75
CA ALA A 915 -27.31 8.82 7.55
C ALA A 915 -28.41 8.21 6.66
N LEU A 916 -28.06 7.38 5.68
CA LEU A 916 -29.00 6.67 4.80
C LEU A 916 -29.67 5.46 5.47
N GLN A 917 -29.03 4.85 6.48
CA GLN A 917 -29.65 3.84 7.34
C GLN A 917 -30.58 4.44 8.42
N GLY A 918 -30.55 5.77 8.59
CA GLY A 918 -31.42 6.53 9.48
C GLY A 918 -32.71 7.09 8.85
N LEU A 919 -33.00 6.77 7.59
CA LEU A 919 -34.25 7.07 6.86
C LEU A 919 -34.99 5.78 6.50
#